data_AF-A0A927V8S5-F1
#
_entry.id   AF-A0A927V8S5-F1
#
_cell.length_a   1.000
_cell.length_b   1.000
_cell.length_c   1.000
_cell.angle_alpha   90.00
_cell.angle_beta   90.00
_cell.angle_gamma   90.00
#
_symmetry.space_group_name_H-M   'P 1'
#
loop_
_entity.id
_entity.type
_entity.pdbx_description
1 polymer ?
#
loop_
_entity_poly.entity_id
_entity_poly.type
_entity_poly.pdbx_seq_one_letter_code
_entity_poly.pdbx_strand_id
1 'polypeptide(L)'
;MANNSDKLKNKAFANASAAFDFDYLTGLASRRGLHDYYYSLDKNTIVHAMFIDIDNFKRVNDIYGHSMGDQLLIGISELIKSNTQGFTSRIGGDEYVVLFDGTIPAEEMSHIAEQLLAGMAHMDYRKDVLSLISLSIGIVLEQPVSQSLDDVLAKCDAAMYQAKYDGKNRYTVYKAFDKTIETNRNIELEMEPALANGEFHVYLQPKVNMITSELYGAEALSRWVHPIDGVRAPIVYIPLFEKNGFISQLDMYVYEEVCRIKASWTGKRYEHIPISVNMSRLHLYHRDFPETLRDIANRYNVPTNELEIEITESIFIKDHEELIHTVDHLRELGFLVSIDDFGSGFSALNLLKDLAVDTVKLDKQFLQVSSNTFRGKKVIRNVIALCRDLKLDVVTEGIETQEHVDFIISCGCPIAQGFYYAKPLPLEEFLTFADEHTSNIRENYTFRFNGDLQSEDKTLTASIFGDGDITFQEGIFKDSKAVHFPGGPVETNTVRIPPVVLSNDSYTISMWIKPETIHAWTAVFYVKFETGFCAIIPYAWDSVSDFRIRDSKEVNGWYDVSSAPLLPNRWVHYVATYNAKTESTVTFINGEVVGILQNVPTNRFAKSIIIGGDVFQPSFVGSICELVIYNEPKDFDFISELHQSYVQNPEFIAIMNE
;
A
#
# COMPACT_ATOMS: atom_id res chain seq x y z
N MET A 1 16.07 -71.75 23.20
CA MET A 1 17.27 -70.99 22.76
C MET A 1 16.92 -69.55 22.33
N ALA A 2 15.95 -68.88 22.97
CA ALA A 2 15.42 -67.59 22.52
C ALA A 2 15.63 -66.43 23.52
N ASN A 3 16.56 -66.56 24.48
CA ASN A 3 16.76 -65.56 25.55
C ASN A 3 18.18 -64.98 25.62
N ASN A 4 19.03 -65.28 24.62
CA ASN A 4 20.41 -64.76 24.56
C ASN A 4 20.63 -63.75 23.43
N SER A 5 19.79 -63.70 22.39
CA SER A 5 19.94 -62.77 21.26
C SER A 5 19.57 -61.33 21.61
N ASP A 6 18.52 -61.11 22.40
CA ASP A 6 18.04 -59.76 22.73
C ASP A 6 18.92 -59.07 23.79
N LYS A 7 19.54 -59.86 24.69
CA LYS A 7 20.57 -59.35 25.62
C LYS A 7 21.91 -59.05 24.95
N LEU A 8 22.18 -59.61 23.77
CA LEU A 8 23.39 -59.32 22.98
C LEU A 8 23.19 -58.10 22.08
N LYS A 9 21.98 -57.84 21.57
CA LYS A 9 21.66 -56.65 20.76
C LYS A 9 21.59 -55.36 21.58
N ASN A 10 20.94 -55.37 22.75
CA ASN A 10 20.97 -54.22 23.67
C ASN A 10 22.37 -53.92 24.26
N LYS A 11 23.33 -54.84 24.11
CA LYS A 11 24.72 -54.62 24.50
C LYS A 11 25.55 -53.87 23.46
N ALA A 12 25.10 -53.81 22.19
CA ALA A 12 25.84 -53.14 21.13
C ALA A 12 25.81 -51.60 21.26
N PHE A 13 24.72 -51.04 21.80
CA PHE A 13 24.61 -49.59 22.07
C PHE A 13 25.33 -49.14 23.35
N ALA A 14 25.55 -50.05 24.32
CA ALA A 14 26.06 -49.69 25.65
C ALA A 14 27.59 -49.87 25.84
N ASN A 15 28.30 -50.60 24.98
CA ASN A 15 29.67 -51.07 25.24
C ASN A 15 30.73 -50.65 24.20
N ALA A 16 30.72 -49.39 23.75
CA ALA A 16 31.72 -48.88 22.79
C ALA A 16 32.62 -47.76 23.32
N SER A 17 32.92 -47.74 24.61
CA SER A 17 33.65 -46.63 25.26
C SER A 17 35.17 -46.58 25.04
N ALA A 18 35.74 -47.32 24.08
CA ALA A 18 37.20 -47.38 23.88
C ALA A 18 37.71 -47.32 22.42
N ALA A 19 36.85 -47.10 21.42
CA ALA A 19 37.24 -47.21 20.00
C ALA A 19 36.93 -45.99 19.11
N PHE A 20 36.34 -44.92 19.64
CA PHE A 20 35.87 -43.78 18.86
C PHE A 20 36.55 -42.46 19.26
N ASP A 21 36.56 -41.50 18.35
CA ASP A 21 37.09 -40.16 18.59
C ASP A 21 36.10 -39.32 19.42
N PHE A 22 36.62 -38.52 20.35
CA PHE A 22 35.81 -37.76 21.32
C PHE A 22 36.11 -36.27 21.29
N ASP A 23 35.07 -35.45 21.51
CA ASP A 23 35.19 -34.01 21.71
C ASP A 23 35.90 -33.72 23.03
N TYR A 24 36.98 -32.95 22.99
CA TYR A 24 37.83 -32.71 24.14
C TYR A 24 37.14 -31.92 25.26
N LEU A 25 36.14 -31.09 24.92
CA LEU A 25 35.46 -30.22 25.88
C LEU A 25 34.34 -30.97 26.61
N THR A 26 33.49 -31.67 25.88
CA THR A 26 32.26 -32.28 26.42
C THR A 26 32.41 -33.77 26.75
N GLY A 27 33.44 -34.43 26.22
CA GLY A 27 33.64 -35.88 26.36
C GLY A 27 32.62 -36.74 25.60
N LEU A 28 31.77 -36.13 24.78
CA LEU A 28 30.89 -36.81 23.84
C LEU A 28 31.67 -37.27 22.61
N ALA A 29 31.10 -38.18 21.79
CA ALA A 29 31.73 -38.55 20.53
C ALA A 29 31.86 -37.32 19.62
N SER A 30 32.98 -37.20 18.92
CA SER A 30 33.18 -36.13 17.92
C SER A 30 32.39 -36.45 16.65
N ARG A 31 32.36 -35.51 15.68
CA ARG A 31 31.85 -35.78 14.33
C ARG A 31 32.47 -37.03 13.69
N ARG A 32 33.77 -37.25 13.91
CA ARG A 32 34.46 -38.45 13.43
C ARG A 32 34.01 -39.70 14.19
N GLY A 33 33.86 -39.61 15.51
CA GLY A 33 33.34 -40.71 16.32
C GLY A 33 31.92 -41.13 15.94
N LEU A 34 31.05 -40.17 15.60
CA LEU A 34 29.71 -40.43 15.07
C LEU A 34 29.75 -41.20 13.74
N HIS A 35 30.62 -40.76 12.82
CA HIS A 35 30.81 -41.41 11.54
C HIS A 35 31.30 -42.84 11.70
N ASP A 36 32.36 -43.05 12.49
CA ASP A 36 32.93 -44.37 12.75
C ASP A 36 31.89 -45.30 13.41
N TYR A 37 31.06 -44.78 14.33
CA TYR A 37 29.97 -45.53 14.94
C TYR A 37 28.89 -45.92 13.93
N TYR A 38 28.37 -44.97 13.14
CA TYR A 38 27.30 -45.23 12.17
C TYR A 38 27.71 -46.30 11.15
N TYR A 39 28.92 -46.23 10.61
CA TYR A 39 29.42 -47.21 9.64
C TYR A 39 29.88 -48.53 10.27
N SER A 40 29.95 -48.62 11.61
CA SER A 40 30.16 -49.88 12.31
C SER A 40 28.88 -50.72 12.46
N LEU A 41 27.71 -50.11 12.26
CA LEU A 41 26.42 -50.78 12.34
C LEU A 41 26.15 -51.64 11.09
N ASP A 42 25.39 -52.72 11.24
CA ASP A 42 24.95 -53.54 10.10
C ASP A 42 24.09 -52.70 9.15
N LYS A 43 24.29 -52.81 7.83
CA LYS A 43 23.54 -52.05 6.81
C LYS A 43 22.02 -52.23 6.86
N ASN A 44 21.54 -53.32 7.46
CA ASN A 44 20.11 -53.61 7.62
C ASN A 44 19.53 -53.02 8.93
N THR A 45 20.36 -52.39 9.76
CA THR A 45 19.93 -51.68 10.97
C THR A 45 19.11 -50.47 10.58
N ILE A 46 18.03 -50.25 11.30
CA ILE A 46 17.23 -49.03 11.22
C ILE A 46 17.61 -48.15 12.40
N VAL A 47 17.75 -46.84 12.18
CA VAL A 47 18.02 -45.86 13.22
C VAL A 47 17.03 -44.70 13.16
N HIS A 48 16.82 -44.06 14.30
CA HIS A 48 16.29 -42.69 14.34
C HIS A 48 17.44 -41.73 14.64
N ALA A 49 17.34 -40.48 14.22
CA ALA A 49 18.34 -39.47 14.54
C ALA A 49 17.70 -38.16 15.01
N MET A 50 18.32 -37.55 16.01
CA MET A 50 18.02 -36.19 16.46
C MET A 50 19.23 -35.30 16.19
N PHE A 51 18.98 -34.13 15.61
CA PHE A 51 19.94 -33.04 15.49
C PHE A 51 19.46 -31.90 16.38
N ILE A 52 20.32 -31.44 17.28
CA ILE A 52 19.98 -30.49 18.34
C ILE A 52 20.94 -29.30 18.23
N ASP A 53 20.38 -28.10 18.25
CA ASP A 53 21.14 -26.85 18.22
C ASP A 53 20.73 -25.94 19.39
N ILE A 54 21.71 -25.22 19.95
CA ILE A 54 21.48 -24.29 21.06
C ILE A 54 21.15 -22.90 20.49
N ASP A 55 19.88 -22.51 20.61
CA ASP A 55 19.42 -21.22 20.12
C ASP A 55 20.16 -20.07 20.82
N ASN A 56 20.64 -19.11 20.02
CA ASN A 56 21.32 -17.89 20.47
C ASN A 56 22.64 -18.13 21.26
N PHE A 57 23.32 -19.28 21.09
CA PHE A 57 24.57 -19.57 21.79
C PHE A 57 25.65 -18.49 21.60
N LYS A 58 25.79 -17.95 20.38
CA LYS A 58 26.72 -16.85 20.08
C LYS A 58 26.49 -15.63 21.00
N ARG A 59 25.24 -15.30 21.31
CA ARG A 59 24.89 -14.17 22.19
C ARG A 59 25.40 -14.40 23.62
N VAL A 60 25.43 -15.64 24.10
CA VAL A 60 26.03 -15.97 25.39
C VAL A 60 27.54 -15.75 25.37
N ASN A 61 28.23 -16.15 24.29
CA ASN A 61 29.66 -15.90 24.12
C ASN A 61 29.97 -14.41 24.07
N ASP A 62 29.16 -13.63 23.34
CA ASP A 62 29.38 -12.20 23.17
C ASP A 62 29.17 -11.42 24.49
N ILE A 63 28.21 -11.84 25.33
CA ILE A 63 27.89 -11.15 26.60
C ILE A 63 28.78 -11.63 27.75
N TYR A 64 29.01 -12.94 27.88
CA TYR A 64 29.65 -13.54 29.06
C TYR A 64 31.02 -14.15 28.79
N GLY A 65 31.50 -14.12 27.54
CA GLY A 65 32.78 -14.66 27.12
C GLY A 65 32.77 -16.16 26.87
N HIS A 66 33.75 -16.63 26.09
CA HIS A 66 33.87 -18.03 25.67
C HIS A 66 33.95 -19.04 26.82
N SER A 67 34.58 -18.69 27.94
CA SER A 67 34.65 -19.58 29.11
C SER A 67 33.28 -19.92 29.69
N MET A 68 32.30 -19.01 29.58
CA MET A 68 30.92 -19.26 30.00
C MET A 68 30.18 -20.13 28.98
N GLY A 69 30.43 -19.91 27.69
CA GLY A 69 29.92 -20.77 26.62
C GLY A 69 30.41 -22.20 26.78
N ASP A 70 31.68 -22.41 27.12
CA ASP A 70 32.26 -23.73 27.33
C ASP A 70 31.59 -24.48 28.49
N GLN A 71 31.34 -23.82 29.62
CA GLN A 71 30.61 -24.41 30.75
C GLN A 71 29.16 -24.76 30.39
N LEU A 72 28.52 -23.91 29.59
CA LEU A 72 27.17 -24.16 29.11
C LEU A 72 27.10 -25.39 28.18
N LEU A 73 28.08 -25.53 27.28
CA LEU A 73 28.19 -26.70 26.41
C LEU A 73 28.34 -28.00 27.21
N ILE A 74 29.16 -27.99 28.28
CA ILE A 74 29.30 -29.14 29.18
C ILE A 74 27.96 -29.47 29.85
N GLY A 75 27.26 -28.48 30.42
CA GLY A 75 25.97 -28.70 31.09
C GLY A 75 24.89 -29.24 30.14
N ILE A 76 24.82 -28.72 28.91
CA ILE A 76 23.89 -29.23 27.88
C ILE A 76 24.25 -30.64 27.44
N SER A 77 25.55 -30.95 27.35
CA SER A 77 26.01 -32.31 27.05
C SER A 77 25.58 -33.33 28.10
N GLU A 78 25.65 -32.96 29.38
CA GLU A 78 25.15 -33.79 30.49
C GLU A 78 23.63 -33.94 30.45
N LEU A 79 22.90 -32.87 30.14
CA LEU A 79 21.44 -32.92 29.96
C LEU A 79 21.06 -33.89 28.83
N ILE A 80 21.69 -33.76 27.67
CA ILE A 80 21.40 -34.64 26.52
C ILE A 80 21.72 -36.08 26.88
N LYS A 81 22.90 -36.34 27.46
CA LYS A 81 23.34 -37.69 27.82
C LYS A 81 22.47 -38.35 28.90
N SER A 82 21.93 -37.59 29.84
CA SER A 82 21.08 -38.11 30.92
C SER A 82 19.65 -38.41 30.48
N ASN A 83 19.16 -37.72 29.44
CA ASN A 83 17.79 -37.86 28.93
C ASN A 83 17.71 -38.70 27.64
N THR A 84 18.85 -39.12 27.07
CA THR A 84 18.88 -39.95 25.86
C THR A 84 19.57 -41.28 26.13
N GLN A 85 19.00 -42.38 25.61
CA GLN A 85 19.62 -43.71 25.62
C GLN A 85 20.33 -44.03 24.29
N GLY A 86 20.60 -43.01 23.47
CA GLY A 86 21.21 -43.13 22.15
C GLY A 86 22.71 -42.82 22.13
N PHE A 87 23.36 -43.11 21.00
CA PHE A 87 24.74 -42.72 20.76
C PHE A 87 24.82 -41.19 20.55
N THR A 88 25.32 -40.49 21.56
CA THR A 88 25.33 -39.02 21.63
C THR A 88 26.69 -38.47 21.19
N SER A 89 26.64 -37.47 20.32
CA SER A 89 27.82 -36.81 19.74
C SER A 89 27.65 -35.30 19.72
N ARG A 90 28.78 -34.58 19.79
CA ARG A 90 28.88 -33.15 19.50
C ARG A 90 29.65 -33.01 18.19
N ILE A 91 29.01 -32.48 17.16
CA ILE A 91 29.58 -32.48 15.81
C ILE A 91 30.35 -31.19 15.49
N GLY A 92 30.15 -30.13 16.27
CA GLY A 92 30.88 -28.87 16.21
C GLY A 92 30.07 -27.73 16.83
N GLY A 93 30.74 -26.67 17.33
CA GLY A 93 30.05 -25.50 17.87
C GLY A 93 29.03 -25.83 18.95
N ASP A 94 27.79 -25.42 18.72
CA ASP A 94 26.58 -25.63 19.51
C ASP A 94 25.68 -26.77 19.01
N GLU A 95 26.19 -27.61 18.10
CA GLU A 95 25.44 -28.67 17.43
C GLU A 95 25.73 -30.07 18.01
N TYR A 96 24.65 -30.81 18.27
CA TYR A 96 24.68 -32.18 18.79
C TYR A 96 23.86 -33.11 17.91
N VAL A 97 24.29 -34.36 17.84
CA VAL A 97 23.55 -35.43 17.15
C VAL A 97 23.43 -36.63 18.07
N VAL A 98 22.23 -37.18 18.14
CA VAL A 98 21.95 -38.42 18.87
C VAL A 98 21.35 -39.45 17.90
N LEU A 99 21.99 -40.62 17.81
CA LEU A 99 21.47 -41.78 17.07
C LEU A 99 20.80 -42.77 18.01
N PHE A 100 19.62 -43.23 17.63
CA PHE A 100 18.80 -44.14 18.40
C PHE A 100 18.57 -45.44 17.62
N ASP A 101 18.42 -46.55 18.33
CA ASP A 101 17.97 -47.81 17.73
C ASP A 101 16.56 -47.62 17.15
N GLY A 102 16.37 -47.99 15.88
CA GLY A 102 15.08 -47.89 15.19
C GLY A 102 13.97 -48.77 15.76
N THR A 103 14.29 -49.66 16.70
CA THR A 103 13.30 -50.41 17.48
C THR A 103 12.59 -49.58 18.54
N ILE A 104 13.12 -48.39 18.89
CA ILE A 104 12.44 -47.43 19.76
C ILE A 104 11.18 -46.93 19.04
N PRO A 105 9.99 -46.96 19.66
CA PRO A 105 8.77 -46.43 19.07
C PRO A 105 8.91 -44.97 18.64
N ALA A 106 8.41 -44.62 17.46
CA ALA A 106 8.46 -43.26 16.94
C ALA A 106 7.84 -42.20 17.89
N GLU A 107 6.81 -42.58 18.64
CA GLU A 107 6.18 -41.70 19.65
C GLU A 107 7.13 -41.37 20.81
N GLU A 108 8.02 -42.31 21.18
CA GLU A 108 9.00 -42.13 22.24
C GLU A 108 10.06 -41.09 21.85
N MET A 109 10.37 -40.95 20.55
CA MET A 109 11.26 -39.91 20.05
C MET A 109 10.72 -38.49 20.31
N SER A 110 9.42 -38.30 20.17
CA SER A 110 8.79 -37.01 20.51
C SER A 110 8.88 -36.74 22.01
N HIS A 111 8.64 -37.76 22.83
CA HIS A 111 8.73 -37.63 24.29
C HIS A 111 10.14 -37.28 24.77
N ILE A 112 11.18 -37.89 24.18
CA ILE A 112 12.58 -37.56 24.48
C ILE A 112 12.89 -36.10 24.13
N ALA A 113 12.40 -35.62 22.97
CA ALA A 113 12.61 -34.22 22.58
C ALA A 113 11.91 -33.25 23.54
N GLU A 114 10.68 -33.55 23.97
CA GLU A 114 9.97 -32.78 24.99
C GLU A 114 10.70 -32.76 26.34
N GLN A 115 11.27 -33.89 26.76
CA GLN A 115 12.07 -33.98 27.99
C GLN A 115 13.34 -33.11 27.91
N LEU A 116 14.01 -33.08 26.77
CA LEU A 116 15.17 -32.21 26.55
C LEU A 116 14.79 -30.72 26.63
N LEU A 117 13.69 -30.33 25.97
CA LEU A 117 13.18 -28.96 26.00
C LEU A 117 12.77 -28.53 27.42
N ALA A 118 12.05 -29.40 28.15
CA ALA A 118 11.69 -29.14 29.54
C ALA A 118 12.92 -29.13 30.46
N GLY A 119 13.89 -30.01 30.21
CA GLY A 119 15.12 -30.13 30.96
C GLY A 119 15.98 -28.86 30.91
N MET A 120 15.95 -28.12 29.80
CA MET A 120 16.61 -26.81 29.70
C MET A 120 16.06 -25.80 30.71
N ALA A 121 14.74 -25.77 30.92
CA ALA A 121 14.11 -24.87 31.89
C ALA A 121 14.42 -25.26 33.36
N HIS A 122 14.84 -26.50 33.59
CA HIS A 122 15.08 -27.07 34.92
C HIS A 122 16.56 -27.39 35.20
N MET A 123 17.46 -27.05 34.27
CA MET A 123 18.90 -27.25 34.45
C MET A 123 19.39 -26.43 35.66
N ASP A 124 20.19 -27.05 36.52
CA ASP A 124 20.86 -26.36 37.64
C ASP A 124 22.01 -25.49 37.11
N TYR A 125 21.64 -24.37 36.50
CA TYR A 125 22.54 -23.39 35.91
C TYR A 125 22.06 -21.96 36.18
N ARG A 126 22.89 -20.98 35.82
CA ARG A 126 22.58 -19.55 35.99
C ARG A 126 21.33 -19.16 35.20
N LYS A 127 20.28 -18.71 35.91
CA LYS A 127 18.96 -18.38 35.32
C LYS A 127 18.99 -17.25 34.30
N ASP A 128 19.90 -16.29 34.47
CA ASP A 128 20.16 -15.18 33.55
C ASP A 128 20.79 -15.63 32.22
N VAL A 129 21.47 -16.77 32.21
CA VAL A 129 22.00 -17.38 30.97
C VAL A 129 20.94 -18.27 30.33
N LEU A 130 20.26 -19.11 31.12
CA LEU A 130 19.22 -20.01 30.63
C LEU A 130 18.03 -19.27 30.00
N SER A 131 17.74 -18.04 30.43
CA SER A 131 16.66 -17.23 29.84
C SER A 131 16.98 -16.72 28.42
N LEU A 132 18.22 -16.79 27.97
CA LEU A 132 18.67 -16.29 26.66
C LEU A 132 18.71 -17.37 25.58
N ILE A 133 18.64 -18.64 25.98
CA ILE A 133 18.87 -19.80 25.13
C ILE A 133 17.69 -20.77 25.19
N SER A 134 17.57 -21.59 24.15
CA SER A 134 16.66 -22.73 24.07
C SER A 134 17.26 -23.80 23.18
N LEU A 135 16.53 -24.89 22.93
CA LEU A 135 16.94 -25.89 21.94
C LEU A 135 15.98 -25.90 20.76
N SER A 136 16.55 -26.04 19.57
CA SER A 136 15.81 -26.42 18.36
C SER A 136 16.22 -27.83 17.95
N ILE A 137 15.24 -28.72 17.79
CA ILE A 137 15.49 -30.15 17.62
C ILE A 137 14.84 -30.65 16.30
N GLY A 138 15.63 -31.29 15.46
CA GLY A 138 15.18 -31.94 14.24
C GLY A 138 15.26 -33.45 14.34
N ILE A 139 14.16 -34.14 14.08
CA ILE A 139 14.05 -35.59 14.23
C ILE A 139 13.85 -36.23 12.86
N VAL A 140 14.59 -37.28 12.53
CA VAL A 140 14.26 -38.18 11.42
C VAL A 140 14.05 -39.59 11.96
N LEU A 141 13.04 -40.26 11.42
CA LEU A 141 12.63 -41.58 11.87
C LEU A 141 12.92 -42.65 10.82
N GLU A 142 13.17 -43.87 11.27
CA GLU A 142 13.22 -45.10 10.47
C GLU A 142 14.19 -45.05 9.27
N GLN A 143 15.41 -44.55 9.50
CA GLN A 143 16.43 -44.49 8.45
C GLN A 143 17.28 -45.77 8.44
N PRO A 144 17.31 -46.53 7.32
CA PRO A 144 18.23 -47.65 7.19
C PRO A 144 19.68 -47.18 7.07
N VAL A 145 20.59 -47.88 7.76
CA VAL A 145 22.06 -47.65 7.72
C VAL A 145 22.67 -47.93 6.32
N SER A 146 21.88 -48.48 5.40
CA SER A 146 22.26 -48.55 3.98
C SER A 146 22.32 -47.18 3.29
N GLN A 147 21.71 -46.13 3.87
CA GLN A 147 21.82 -44.75 3.43
C GLN A 147 23.12 -44.09 3.92
N SER A 148 23.54 -42.99 3.28
CA SER A 148 24.67 -42.21 3.78
C SER A 148 24.31 -41.54 5.11
N LEU A 149 25.25 -41.48 6.06
CA LEU A 149 25.07 -40.69 7.27
C LEU A 149 24.78 -39.22 6.93
N ASP A 150 25.46 -38.68 5.91
CA ASP A 150 25.27 -37.29 5.49
C ASP A 150 23.82 -37.02 5.04
N ASP A 151 23.16 -37.99 4.37
CA ASP A 151 21.75 -37.85 3.97
C ASP A 151 20.80 -37.86 5.17
N VAL A 152 21.11 -38.70 6.17
CA VAL A 152 20.34 -38.77 7.42
C VAL A 152 20.48 -37.46 8.19
N LEU A 153 21.71 -36.94 8.30
CA LEU A 153 21.99 -35.67 8.96
C LEU A 153 21.36 -34.50 8.22
N ALA A 154 21.38 -34.46 6.89
CA ALA A 154 20.75 -33.41 6.10
C ALA A 154 19.23 -33.33 6.36
N LYS A 155 18.55 -34.47 6.48
CA LYS A 155 17.11 -34.54 6.83
C LYS A 155 16.83 -34.04 8.25
N CYS A 156 17.65 -34.43 9.22
CA CYS A 156 17.50 -33.94 10.59
C CYS A 156 17.79 -32.45 10.70
N ASP A 157 18.85 -31.98 10.06
CA ASP A 157 19.25 -30.57 10.00
C ASP A 157 18.13 -29.72 9.39
N ALA A 158 17.53 -30.19 8.29
CA ALA A 158 16.34 -29.58 7.71
C ALA A 158 15.20 -29.48 8.75
N ALA A 159 14.83 -30.57 9.42
CA ALA A 159 13.78 -30.51 10.43
C ALA A 159 14.13 -29.60 11.62
N MET A 160 15.38 -29.58 12.07
CA MET A 160 15.87 -28.72 13.15
C MET A 160 15.77 -27.26 12.75
N TYR A 161 16.13 -26.96 11.51
CA TYR A 161 15.97 -25.65 10.93
C TYR A 161 14.50 -25.22 10.87
N GLN A 162 13.58 -26.13 10.51
CA GLN A 162 12.14 -25.86 10.61
C GLN A 162 11.68 -25.61 12.06
N ALA A 163 12.28 -26.26 13.06
CA ALA A 163 12.02 -25.96 14.47
C ALA A 163 12.51 -24.56 14.87
N LYS A 164 13.71 -24.15 14.40
CA LYS A 164 14.22 -22.77 14.54
C LYS A 164 13.27 -21.78 13.90
N TYR A 165 12.83 -22.10 12.69
CA TYR A 165 11.81 -21.36 11.97
C TYR A 165 10.57 -21.28 12.86
N ASP A 166 9.84 -22.33 13.16
CA ASP A 166 8.51 -22.22 13.80
C ASP A 166 8.45 -21.53 15.19
N GLY A 167 9.59 -21.17 15.78
CA GLY A 167 9.68 -20.16 16.82
C GLY A 167 10.72 -20.48 17.87
N LYS A 168 11.71 -21.33 17.55
CA LYS A 168 12.70 -21.88 18.47
C LYS A 168 12.04 -22.65 19.63
N ASN A 169 12.86 -23.18 20.55
CA ASN A 169 12.40 -23.91 21.74
C ASN A 169 11.35 -25.01 21.44
N ARG A 170 11.61 -25.80 20.41
CA ARG A 170 10.68 -26.84 19.93
C ARG A 170 11.42 -27.91 19.15
N TYR A 171 10.68 -28.96 18.80
CA TYR A 171 11.14 -29.98 17.90
C TYR A 171 10.24 -30.09 16.66
N THR A 172 10.82 -30.56 15.57
CA THR A 172 10.10 -30.89 14.34
C THR A 172 10.56 -32.26 13.86
N VAL A 173 9.60 -33.08 13.43
CA VAL A 173 9.88 -34.39 12.81
C VAL A 173 9.90 -34.21 11.30
N TYR A 174 11.00 -34.57 10.66
CA TYR A 174 11.18 -34.58 9.21
C TYR A 174 10.11 -35.46 8.57
N LYS A 175 9.33 -34.87 7.67
CA LYS A 175 8.38 -35.57 6.81
C LYS A 175 8.92 -35.49 5.38
N ALA A 176 9.07 -36.62 4.70
CA ALA A 176 9.65 -36.72 3.37
C ALA A 176 8.94 -35.90 2.25
N PHE A 177 7.85 -35.20 2.58
CA PHE A 177 7.10 -34.32 1.69
C PHE A 177 7.27 -32.82 1.97
N ASP A 178 8.12 -32.41 2.91
CA ASP A 178 8.25 -31.00 3.28
C ASP A 178 9.32 -30.27 2.46
N LYS A 179 9.08 -30.15 1.14
CA LYS A 179 9.90 -29.33 0.20
C LYS A 179 10.13 -27.90 0.71
N THR A 180 9.23 -27.40 1.55
CA THR A 180 9.29 -26.09 2.20
C THR A 180 10.60 -25.89 2.96
N ILE A 181 11.09 -26.94 3.63
CA ILE A 181 12.26 -26.84 4.50
C ILE A 181 13.55 -26.68 3.69
N GLU A 182 13.75 -27.53 2.68
CA GLU A 182 14.90 -27.41 1.76
C GLU A 182 14.88 -26.08 1.00
N THR A 183 13.68 -25.64 0.60
CA THR A 183 13.49 -24.35 -0.10
C THR A 183 13.90 -23.18 0.79
N ASN A 184 13.47 -23.14 2.04
CA ASN A 184 13.79 -22.06 2.97
C ASN A 184 15.30 -21.99 3.28
N ARG A 185 15.94 -23.15 3.48
CA ARG A 185 17.39 -23.20 3.70
C ARG A 185 18.17 -22.66 2.50
N ASN A 186 17.79 -23.03 1.28
CA ASN A 186 18.46 -22.54 0.07
C ASN A 186 18.30 -21.03 -0.07
N ILE A 187 17.10 -20.50 0.21
CA ILE A 187 16.84 -19.06 0.20
C ILE A 187 17.75 -18.32 1.19
N GLU A 188 17.96 -18.82 2.40
CA GLU A 188 18.85 -18.15 3.37
C GLU A 188 20.32 -18.14 2.95
N LEU A 189 20.79 -19.20 2.30
CA LEU A 189 22.17 -19.25 1.79
C LEU A 189 22.39 -18.27 0.63
N GLU A 190 21.33 -17.98 -0.13
CA GLU A 190 21.38 -17.14 -1.32
C GLU A 190 21.06 -15.65 -1.04
N MET A 191 20.38 -15.31 0.07
CA MET A 191 19.80 -13.98 0.29
C MET A 191 20.81 -12.82 0.28
N GLU A 192 21.93 -12.95 1.00
CA GLU A 192 22.95 -11.89 1.08
C GLU A 192 23.71 -11.74 -0.25
N PRO A 193 24.20 -12.83 -0.89
CA PRO A 193 24.76 -12.75 -2.24
C PRO A 193 23.79 -12.14 -3.25
N ALA A 194 22.52 -12.52 -3.22
CA ALA A 194 21.51 -12.02 -4.14
C ALA A 194 21.30 -10.50 -4.02
N LEU A 195 21.27 -9.97 -2.80
CA LEU A 195 21.17 -8.53 -2.56
C LEU A 195 22.41 -7.79 -3.06
N ALA A 196 23.60 -8.32 -2.76
CA ALA A 196 24.86 -7.72 -3.21
C ALA A 196 25.03 -7.74 -4.75
N ASN A 197 24.47 -8.75 -5.42
CA ASN A 197 24.48 -8.89 -6.87
C ASN A 197 23.37 -8.09 -7.58
N GLY A 198 22.47 -7.43 -6.84
CA GLY A 198 21.34 -6.70 -7.41
C GLY A 198 20.26 -7.60 -8.03
N GLU A 199 20.09 -8.83 -7.52
CA GLU A 199 19.10 -9.79 -8.04
C GLU A 199 17.65 -9.46 -7.60
N PHE A 200 17.48 -8.52 -6.68
CA PHE A 200 16.17 -7.99 -6.33
C PHE A 200 15.85 -6.79 -7.23
N HIS A 201 14.77 -6.92 -8.00
CA HIS A 201 14.28 -5.91 -8.92
C HIS A 201 12.96 -5.33 -8.41
N VAL A 202 12.75 -4.04 -8.64
CA VAL A 202 11.48 -3.36 -8.37
C VAL A 202 10.57 -3.50 -9.58
N TYR A 203 9.42 -4.12 -9.36
CA TYR A 203 8.29 -4.09 -10.28
C TYR A 203 7.31 -3.04 -9.80
N LEU A 204 6.65 -2.35 -10.73
CA LEU A 204 5.67 -1.31 -10.42
C LEU A 204 4.28 -1.81 -10.81
N GLN A 205 3.34 -1.78 -9.87
CA GLN A 205 1.94 -2.01 -10.18
C GLN A 205 1.19 -0.68 -10.21
N PRO A 206 0.48 -0.34 -11.30
CA PRO A 206 -0.22 0.94 -11.40
C PRO A 206 -1.45 0.99 -10.49
N LYS A 207 -1.59 2.12 -9.79
CA LYS A 207 -2.83 2.59 -9.16
C LYS A 207 -3.54 3.47 -10.19
N VAL A 208 -4.80 3.18 -10.51
CA VAL A 208 -5.55 3.83 -11.60
C VAL A 208 -6.79 4.51 -11.03
N ASN A 209 -7.10 5.71 -11.52
CA ASN A 209 -8.40 6.32 -11.32
C ASN A 209 -9.43 5.62 -12.23
N MET A 210 -10.32 4.84 -11.64
CA MET A 210 -11.27 4.02 -12.38
C MET A 210 -12.33 4.82 -13.17
N ILE A 211 -12.51 6.11 -12.86
CA ILE A 211 -13.43 7.00 -13.58
C ILE A 211 -12.77 7.52 -14.87
N THR A 212 -11.53 7.99 -14.77
CA THR A 212 -10.80 8.57 -15.91
C THR A 212 -9.97 7.54 -16.68
N SER A 213 -9.74 6.36 -16.07
CA SER A 213 -8.78 5.34 -16.50
C SER A 213 -7.32 5.83 -16.51
N GLU A 214 -7.02 6.88 -15.75
CA GLU A 214 -5.68 7.48 -15.70
C GLU A 214 -4.81 6.90 -14.59
N LEU A 215 -3.50 6.91 -14.82
CA LEU A 215 -2.49 6.57 -13.82
C LEU A 215 -2.53 7.59 -12.67
N TYR A 216 -2.82 7.10 -11.47
CA TYR A 216 -2.84 7.88 -10.23
C TYR A 216 -1.54 7.77 -9.44
N GLY A 217 -0.94 6.58 -9.43
CA GLY A 217 0.21 6.24 -8.60
C GLY A 217 0.77 4.88 -8.99
N ALA A 218 1.81 4.42 -8.30
CA ALA A 218 2.32 3.06 -8.44
C ALA A 218 2.68 2.45 -7.08
N GLU A 219 2.62 1.13 -6.99
CA GLU A 219 3.17 0.36 -5.88
C GLU A 219 4.43 -0.37 -6.30
N ALA A 220 5.50 -0.17 -5.53
CA ALA A 220 6.77 -0.86 -5.67
C ALA A 220 6.71 -2.23 -5.00
N LEU A 221 6.89 -3.26 -5.82
CA LEU A 221 6.82 -4.66 -5.41
C LEU A 221 8.14 -5.35 -5.75
N SER A 222 8.81 -5.88 -4.73
CA SER A 222 10.06 -6.61 -4.91
C SER A 222 9.85 -7.89 -5.72
N ARG A 223 10.79 -8.21 -6.62
CA ARG A 223 10.86 -9.47 -7.36
C ARG A 223 12.29 -9.97 -7.32
N TRP A 224 12.49 -11.20 -6.90
CA TRP A 224 13.81 -11.80 -6.93
C TRP A 224 14.01 -12.50 -8.27
N VAL A 225 14.85 -11.93 -9.11
CA VAL A 225 15.20 -12.45 -10.43
C VAL A 225 16.40 -13.37 -10.28
N HIS A 226 16.13 -14.64 -9.96
CA HIS A 226 17.16 -15.64 -9.74
C HIS A 226 17.77 -16.08 -11.08
N PRO A 227 19.10 -16.19 -11.20
CA PRO A 227 19.78 -16.49 -12.47
C PRO A 227 19.43 -17.86 -13.08
N ILE A 228 19.01 -18.83 -12.27
CA ILE A 228 18.65 -20.19 -12.71
C ILE A 228 17.13 -20.41 -12.72
N ASP A 229 16.44 -19.95 -11.68
CA ASP A 229 15.02 -20.28 -11.46
C ASP A 229 14.06 -19.23 -12.03
N GLY A 230 14.57 -18.14 -12.59
CA GLY A 230 13.79 -17.01 -13.07
C GLY A 230 13.19 -16.19 -11.93
N VAL A 231 11.99 -15.64 -12.15
CA VAL A 231 11.38 -14.69 -11.20
C VAL A 231 10.68 -15.41 -10.06
N ARG A 232 11.23 -15.30 -8.84
CA ARG A 232 10.62 -15.77 -7.59
C ARG A 232 9.69 -14.67 -7.02
N ALA A 233 8.47 -15.06 -6.66
CA ALA A 233 7.45 -14.15 -6.12
C ALA A 233 7.69 -13.85 -4.62
N PRO A 234 7.29 -12.67 -4.10
CA PRO A 234 7.45 -12.28 -2.70
C PRO A 234 7.01 -13.32 -1.68
N ILE A 235 5.88 -13.98 -1.93
CA ILE A 235 5.30 -14.98 -1.01
C ILE A 235 6.24 -16.16 -0.72
N VAL A 236 7.26 -16.38 -1.56
CA VAL A 236 8.25 -17.45 -1.39
C VAL A 236 9.36 -17.06 -0.40
N TYR A 237 9.72 -15.77 -0.31
CA TYR A 237 10.91 -15.34 0.45
C TYR A 237 10.63 -14.27 1.51
N ILE A 238 9.64 -13.39 1.33
CA ILE A 238 9.30 -12.33 2.31
C ILE A 238 8.98 -12.90 3.70
N PRO A 239 8.15 -13.96 3.85
CA PRO A 239 7.86 -14.51 5.19
C PRO A 239 9.10 -14.99 5.94
N LEU A 240 10.11 -15.47 5.20
CA LEU A 240 11.40 -15.89 5.75
C LEU A 240 12.25 -14.68 6.12
N PHE A 241 12.30 -13.66 5.27
CA PHE A 241 13.05 -12.43 5.51
C PHE A 241 12.51 -11.63 6.69
N GLU A 242 11.18 -11.60 6.88
CA GLU A 242 10.56 -10.96 8.05
C GLU A 242 10.96 -11.64 9.35
N LYS A 243 11.20 -12.95 9.28
CA LYS A 243 11.42 -13.79 10.43
C LYS A 243 12.87 -13.82 10.89
N ASN A 244 13.81 -13.81 9.94
CA ASN A 244 15.24 -13.71 10.23
C ASN A 244 15.72 -12.25 10.31
N GLY A 245 14.87 -11.27 9.95
CA GLY A 245 15.16 -9.83 10.03
C GLY A 245 15.84 -9.27 8.79
N PHE A 246 16.10 -10.07 7.75
CA PHE A 246 16.67 -9.62 6.49
C PHE A 246 15.74 -8.67 5.71
N ILE A 247 14.44 -8.69 6.01
CA ILE A 247 13.46 -7.80 5.36
C ILE A 247 13.86 -6.33 5.48
N SER A 248 14.46 -5.91 6.61
CA SER A 248 14.87 -4.53 6.80
C SER A 248 15.99 -4.06 5.86
N GLN A 249 16.83 -4.98 5.40
CA GLN A 249 17.85 -4.67 4.38
C GLN A 249 17.22 -4.58 3.00
N LEU A 250 16.29 -5.50 2.70
CA LEU A 250 15.57 -5.49 1.43
C LEU A 250 14.69 -4.24 1.28
N ASP A 251 13.98 -3.83 2.32
CA ASP A 251 13.11 -2.65 2.32
C ASP A 251 13.92 -1.38 2.00
N MET A 252 15.08 -1.20 2.65
CA MET A 252 15.99 -0.07 2.39
C MET A 252 16.55 -0.09 0.97
N TYR A 253 16.94 -1.26 0.48
CA TYR A 253 17.40 -1.44 -0.89
C TYR A 253 16.30 -1.10 -1.90
N VAL A 254 15.08 -1.60 -1.71
CA VAL A 254 13.92 -1.33 -2.56
C VAL A 254 13.57 0.15 -2.54
N TYR A 255 13.61 0.80 -1.38
CA TYR A 255 13.34 2.24 -1.26
C TYR A 255 14.37 3.10 -1.99
N GLU A 256 15.67 2.79 -1.85
CA GLU A 256 16.72 3.46 -2.60
C GLU A 256 16.57 3.23 -4.11
N GLU A 257 16.18 2.02 -4.51
CA GLU A 257 15.89 1.67 -5.90
C GLU A 257 14.71 2.51 -6.44
N VAL A 258 13.64 2.69 -5.65
CA VAL A 258 12.49 3.57 -5.98
C VAL A 258 12.92 5.02 -6.12
N CYS A 259 13.74 5.55 -5.22
CA CYS A 259 14.26 6.91 -5.31
C CYS A 259 15.05 7.12 -6.61
N ARG A 260 15.90 6.16 -6.98
CA ARG A 260 16.65 6.21 -8.24
C ARG A 260 15.74 6.09 -9.47
N ILE A 261 14.69 5.27 -9.43
CA ILE A 261 13.66 5.21 -10.49
C ILE A 261 12.97 6.57 -10.61
N LYS A 262 12.49 7.16 -9.51
CA LYS A 262 11.84 8.47 -9.49
C LYS A 262 12.72 9.59 -10.05
N ALA A 263 14.00 9.62 -9.68
CA ALA A 263 14.95 10.59 -10.24
C ALA A 263 15.12 10.49 -11.76
N SER A 264 14.87 9.30 -12.35
CA SER A 264 14.90 9.13 -13.81
C SER A 264 13.66 9.70 -14.52
N TRP A 265 12.60 10.04 -13.78
CA TRP A 265 11.34 10.55 -14.32
C TRP A 265 11.33 12.07 -14.51
N THR A 266 12.37 12.78 -14.07
CA THR A 266 12.46 14.24 -14.23
C THR A 266 12.28 14.66 -15.70
N GLY A 267 11.36 15.59 -15.94
CA GLY A 267 11.00 16.09 -17.26
C GLY A 267 10.11 15.14 -18.10
N LYS A 268 9.55 14.09 -17.49
CA LYS A 268 8.58 13.17 -18.13
C LYS A 268 7.15 13.49 -17.68
N ARG A 269 6.16 12.99 -18.43
CA ARG A 269 4.73 13.23 -18.13
C ARG A 269 4.29 12.66 -16.78
N TYR A 270 4.96 11.61 -16.33
CA TYR A 270 4.70 10.93 -15.07
C TYR A 270 5.66 11.36 -13.95
N GLU A 271 6.39 12.47 -14.09
CA GLU A 271 7.35 12.98 -13.09
C GLU A 271 6.74 12.99 -11.68
N HIS A 272 5.53 13.53 -11.55
CA HIS A 272 4.84 13.72 -10.26
C HIS A 272 3.96 12.54 -9.82
N ILE A 273 4.00 11.40 -10.52
CA ILE A 273 3.20 10.24 -10.11
C ILE A 273 3.83 9.63 -8.85
N PRO A 274 3.12 9.55 -7.71
CA PRO A 274 3.69 9.02 -6.48
C PRO A 274 3.99 7.52 -6.61
N ILE A 275 5.07 7.08 -5.97
CA ILE A 275 5.39 5.65 -5.82
C ILE A 275 5.29 5.29 -4.34
N SER A 276 4.54 4.23 -4.09
CA SER A 276 4.35 3.66 -2.77
C SER A 276 5.31 2.50 -2.51
N VAL A 277 5.83 2.41 -1.29
CA VAL A 277 6.83 1.43 -0.87
C VAL A 277 6.40 0.82 0.46
N ASN A 278 6.30 -0.51 0.47
CA ASN A 278 6.04 -1.28 1.67
C ASN A 278 7.21 -1.21 2.64
N MET A 279 6.93 -0.93 3.91
CA MET A 279 7.93 -0.91 4.98
C MET A 279 7.55 -1.88 6.09
N SER A 280 8.48 -2.78 6.43
CA SER A 280 8.30 -3.72 7.52
C SER A 280 8.22 -3.01 8.87
N ARG A 281 7.43 -3.58 9.78
CA ARG A 281 7.31 -3.16 11.18
C ARG A 281 8.64 -3.03 11.92
N LEU A 282 9.66 -3.77 11.51
CA LEU A 282 10.97 -3.74 12.16
C LEU A 282 11.58 -2.33 12.11
N HIS A 283 11.27 -1.54 11.08
CA HIS A 283 11.73 -0.15 10.95
C HIS A 283 11.09 0.81 11.96
N LEU A 284 9.85 0.54 12.36
CA LEU A 284 9.06 1.45 13.20
C LEU A 284 9.54 1.49 14.66
N TYR A 285 10.42 0.56 15.05
CA TYR A 285 11.11 0.57 16.35
C TYR A 285 12.43 1.36 16.33
N HIS A 286 12.82 1.91 15.17
CA HIS A 286 14.03 2.69 15.01
C HIS A 286 13.68 4.19 14.88
N ARG A 287 13.98 4.99 15.90
CA ARG A 287 13.65 6.42 15.93
C ARG A 287 14.22 7.24 14.77
N ASP A 288 15.37 6.84 14.25
CA ASP A 288 16.07 7.54 13.16
C ASP A 288 15.59 7.10 11.76
N PHE A 289 14.58 6.22 11.68
CA PHE A 289 14.08 5.68 10.42
C PHE A 289 13.52 6.76 9.47
N PRO A 290 12.63 7.69 9.89
CA PRO A 290 12.13 8.74 9.00
C PRO A 290 13.23 9.63 8.41
N GLU A 291 14.22 9.98 9.24
CA GLU A 291 15.38 10.78 8.85
C GLU A 291 16.23 10.04 7.81
N THR A 292 16.44 8.73 8.00
CA THR A 292 17.18 7.88 7.06
C THR A 292 16.50 7.86 5.69
N LEU A 293 15.18 7.69 5.64
CA LEU A 293 14.42 7.73 4.39
C LEU A 293 14.56 9.09 3.68
N ARG A 294 14.41 10.19 4.42
CA ARG A 294 14.58 11.55 3.89
C ARG A 294 15.98 11.75 3.32
N ASP A 295 17.01 11.29 4.01
CA ASP A 295 18.39 11.43 3.56
C ASP A 295 18.64 10.64 2.27
N ILE A 296 18.05 9.44 2.12
CA ILE A 296 18.07 8.68 0.87
C ILE A 296 17.35 9.45 -0.25
N ALA A 297 16.12 9.93 -0.02
CA ALA A 297 15.37 10.70 -1.02
C ALA A 297 16.13 11.96 -1.48
N ASN A 298 16.76 12.68 -0.53
CA ASN A 298 17.58 13.85 -0.79
C ASN A 298 18.82 13.53 -1.65
N ARG A 299 19.45 12.37 -1.48
CA ARG A 299 20.59 11.95 -2.34
C ARG A 299 20.21 11.88 -3.82
N TYR A 300 18.95 11.60 -4.12
CA TYR A 300 18.41 11.49 -5.48
C TYR A 300 17.57 12.69 -5.90
N ASN A 301 17.49 13.74 -5.08
CA ASN A 301 16.63 14.92 -5.29
C ASN A 301 15.14 14.58 -5.53
N VAL A 302 14.63 13.55 -4.86
CA VAL A 302 13.21 13.17 -4.96
C VAL A 302 12.41 13.89 -3.86
N PRO A 303 11.36 14.64 -4.21
CA PRO A 303 10.45 15.22 -3.21
C PRO A 303 9.78 14.13 -2.37
N THR A 304 9.80 14.29 -1.04
CA THR A 304 9.24 13.29 -0.11
C THR A 304 7.73 13.12 -0.27
N ASN A 305 7.02 14.15 -0.73
CA ASN A 305 5.58 14.12 -1.02
C ASN A 305 5.19 13.33 -2.28
N GLU A 306 6.18 12.76 -2.98
CA GLU A 306 5.98 11.82 -4.09
C GLU A 306 6.31 10.37 -3.70
N LEU A 307 6.64 10.14 -2.43
CA LEU A 307 6.96 8.85 -1.86
C LEU A 307 5.91 8.50 -0.79
N GLU A 308 5.16 7.43 -1.03
CA GLU A 308 4.13 6.93 -0.13
C GLU A 308 4.67 5.74 0.66
N ILE A 309 4.66 5.83 1.99
CA ILE A 309 5.14 4.78 2.88
C ILE A 309 3.96 3.93 3.33
N GLU A 310 3.94 2.66 2.92
CA GLU A 310 2.87 1.73 3.25
C GLU A 310 3.21 0.93 4.50
N ILE A 311 2.27 0.88 5.45
CA ILE A 311 2.40 0.22 6.75
C ILE A 311 1.26 -0.79 6.90
N THR A 312 1.58 -2.06 7.15
CA THR A 312 0.55 -3.13 7.21
C THR A 312 -0.29 -3.12 8.49
N GLU A 313 -1.54 -3.61 8.42
CA GLU A 313 -2.45 -3.67 9.59
C GLU A 313 -1.90 -4.50 10.76
N SER A 314 -1.16 -5.57 10.46
CA SER A 314 -0.64 -6.53 11.45
C SER A 314 0.31 -5.91 12.48
N ILE A 315 0.82 -4.71 12.19
CA ILE A 315 1.75 -3.94 13.01
C ILE A 315 1.05 -3.38 14.26
N PHE A 316 -0.26 -3.17 14.18
CA PHE A 316 -1.01 -2.39 15.16
C PHE A 316 -1.35 -3.11 16.48
N ILE A 317 -0.91 -4.35 16.69
CA ILE A 317 -1.39 -5.19 17.81
C ILE A 317 -0.57 -5.02 19.11
N LYS A 318 0.67 -4.49 19.07
CA LYS A 318 1.57 -4.53 20.24
C LYS A 318 2.01 -3.20 20.87
N ASP A 319 2.20 -2.11 20.12
CA ASP A 319 2.64 -0.82 20.70
C ASP A 319 2.15 0.39 19.88
N HIS A 320 1.15 1.13 20.37
CA HIS A 320 0.46 2.16 19.59
C HIS A 320 1.19 3.53 19.56
N GLU A 321 1.89 3.91 20.64
CA GLU A 321 2.44 5.27 20.78
C GLU A 321 3.67 5.53 19.89
N GLU A 322 4.62 4.60 19.82
CA GLU A 322 5.84 4.76 19.02
C GLU A 322 5.55 4.76 17.51
N LEU A 323 4.52 4.01 17.11
CA LEU A 323 4.02 3.99 15.75
C LEU A 323 3.39 5.32 15.35
N ILE A 324 2.50 5.87 16.20
CA ILE A 324 1.89 7.18 15.97
C ILE A 324 2.99 8.25 15.81
N HIS A 325 3.96 8.28 16.73
CA HIS A 325 5.09 9.21 16.64
C HIS A 325 5.89 9.06 15.34
N THR A 326 6.13 7.83 14.89
CA THR A 326 6.87 7.58 13.65
C THR A 326 6.10 8.03 12.42
N VAL A 327 4.79 7.76 12.38
CA VAL A 327 3.89 8.21 11.30
C VAL A 327 3.81 9.74 11.26
N ASP A 328 3.61 10.38 12.40
CA ASP A 328 3.57 11.84 12.49
C ASP A 328 4.89 12.45 12.00
N HIS A 329 6.03 11.89 12.42
CA HIS A 329 7.35 12.36 11.99
C HIS A 329 7.57 12.18 10.48
N LEU A 330 7.15 11.05 9.88
CA LEU A 330 7.20 10.87 8.43
C LEU A 330 6.42 11.97 7.70
N ARG A 331 5.24 12.32 8.20
CA ARG A 331 4.40 13.37 7.59
C ARG A 331 4.96 14.77 7.79
N GLU A 332 5.57 15.05 8.94
CA GLU A 332 6.30 16.30 9.17
C GLU A 332 7.46 16.47 8.17
N LEU A 333 8.09 15.36 7.76
CA LEU A 333 9.11 15.34 6.71
C LEU A 333 8.53 15.36 5.29
N GLY A 334 7.21 15.40 5.14
CA GLY A 334 6.49 15.55 3.87
C GLY A 334 6.18 14.22 3.16
N PHE A 335 6.42 13.07 3.78
CA PHE A 335 6.02 11.78 3.19
C PHE A 335 4.50 11.61 3.21
N LEU A 336 3.98 10.91 2.20
CA LEU A 336 2.63 10.35 2.27
C LEU A 336 2.70 9.05 3.07
N VAL A 337 1.70 8.78 3.91
CA VAL A 337 1.64 7.53 4.69
C VAL A 337 0.32 6.83 4.44
N SER A 338 0.37 5.51 4.21
CA SER A 338 -0.82 4.71 4.00
C SER A 338 -0.86 3.43 4.84
N ILE A 339 -2.08 2.99 5.12
CA ILE A 339 -2.34 1.72 5.79
C ILE A 339 -2.65 0.66 4.74
N ASP A 340 -1.86 -0.40 4.73
CA ASP A 340 -2.01 -1.54 3.82
C ASP A 340 -2.76 -2.72 4.46
N ASP A 341 -3.34 -3.58 3.63
CA ASP A 341 -4.13 -4.76 4.02
C ASP A 341 -5.31 -4.45 4.98
N PHE A 342 -5.91 -3.25 4.86
CA PHE A 342 -6.92 -2.79 5.80
C PHE A 342 -8.16 -3.68 5.80
N GLY A 343 -8.49 -4.24 6.96
CA GLY A 343 -9.66 -5.05 7.25
C GLY A 343 -9.43 -6.56 7.22
N SER A 344 -8.17 -6.98 7.15
CA SER A 344 -7.72 -8.36 7.39
C SER A 344 -7.60 -8.68 8.89
N GLY A 345 -7.51 -7.65 9.76
CA GLY A 345 -7.39 -7.76 11.21
C GLY A 345 -8.62 -7.28 12.02
N PHE A 346 -8.61 -7.55 13.33
CA PHE A 346 -9.75 -7.31 14.24
C PHE A 346 -9.75 -5.91 14.90
N SER A 347 -8.86 -4.98 14.57
CA SER A 347 -8.66 -3.75 15.39
C SER A 347 -8.40 -2.43 14.65
N ALA A 348 -8.44 -2.38 13.32
CA ALA A 348 -8.09 -1.18 12.54
C ALA A 348 -8.90 0.10 12.86
N LEU A 349 -10.17 -0.02 13.27
CA LEU A 349 -11.07 1.12 13.47
C LEU A 349 -10.70 2.01 14.67
N ASN A 350 -10.17 1.42 15.75
CA ASN A 350 -9.77 2.20 16.92
C ASN A 350 -8.51 3.02 16.63
N LEU A 351 -7.63 2.52 15.75
CA LEU A 351 -6.37 3.16 15.39
C LEU A 351 -6.53 4.26 14.36
N LEU A 352 -7.44 4.10 13.39
CA LEU A 352 -7.78 5.16 12.42
C LEU A 352 -8.17 6.49 13.09
N LYS A 353 -8.64 6.44 14.34
CA LYS A 353 -9.01 7.62 15.11
C LYS A 353 -7.79 8.41 15.61
N ASP A 354 -6.65 7.74 15.83
CA ASP A 354 -5.45 8.32 16.44
C ASP A 354 -4.27 8.42 15.46
N LEU A 355 -4.26 7.63 14.37
CA LEU A 355 -3.23 7.68 13.34
C LEU A 355 -3.57 8.70 12.27
N ALA A 356 -2.69 9.68 12.12
CA ALA A 356 -2.80 10.69 11.11
C ALA A 356 -2.18 10.16 9.80
N VAL A 357 -2.87 9.26 9.08
CA VAL A 357 -2.45 8.75 7.76
C VAL A 357 -3.15 9.52 6.64
N ASP A 358 -2.66 9.38 5.40
CA ASP A 358 -3.25 10.03 4.22
C ASP A 358 -4.17 9.07 3.44
N THR A 359 -3.77 7.80 3.32
CA THR A 359 -4.47 6.80 2.49
C THR A 359 -4.76 5.49 3.23
N VAL A 360 -5.88 4.85 2.91
CA VAL A 360 -6.22 3.48 3.34
C VAL A 360 -6.35 2.58 2.12
N LYS A 361 -5.62 1.46 2.10
CA LYS A 361 -5.69 0.44 1.05
C LYS A 361 -6.58 -0.72 1.52
N LEU A 362 -7.70 -0.92 0.83
CA LEU A 362 -8.65 -2.00 1.13
C LEU A 362 -8.18 -3.30 0.50
N ASP A 363 -7.96 -4.33 1.32
CA ASP A 363 -7.49 -5.64 0.86
C ASP A 363 -8.47 -6.31 -0.12
N LYS A 364 -7.91 -7.09 -1.04
CA LYS A 364 -8.68 -7.86 -2.04
C LYS A 364 -9.70 -8.83 -1.41
N GLN A 365 -9.54 -9.27 -0.17
CA GLN A 365 -10.51 -10.14 0.51
C GLN A 365 -11.89 -9.50 0.61
N PHE A 366 -11.98 -8.16 0.62
CA PHE A 366 -13.27 -7.47 0.57
C PHE A 366 -14.04 -7.74 -0.72
N LEU A 367 -13.34 -7.96 -1.83
CA LEU A 367 -13.95 -8.24 -3.13
C LEU A 367 -14.27 -9.72 -3.35
N GLN A 368 -13.77 -10.62 -2.48
CA GLN A 368 -14.05 -12.04 -2.61
C GLN A 368 -15.54 -12.34 -2.35
N VAL A 369 -16.08 -13.25 -3.16
CA VAL A 369 -17.47 -13.70 -3.06
C VAL A 369 -17.65 -14.53 -1.78
N SER A 370 -17.88 -13.87 -0.66
CA SER A 370 -18.37 -14.55 0.54
C SER A 370 -19.80 -15.05 0.33
N SER A 371 -20.20 -16.06 1.08
CA SER A 371 -21.50 -16.74 1.02
C SER A 371 -22.74 -15.85 1.27
N ASN A 372 -22.56 -14.53 1.50
CA ASN A 372 -23.65 -13.56 1.65
C ASN A 372 -23.32 -12.19 1.01
N THR A 373 -23.40 -12.14 -0.33
CA THR A 373 -22.96 -11.01 -1.19
C THR A 373 -23.58 -9.65 -0.85
N PHE A 374 -24.80 -9.59 -0.31
CA PHE A 374 -25.44 -8.32 0.03
C PHE A 374 -24.86 -7.67 1.30
N ARG A 375 -24.51 -8.49 2.31
CA ARG A 375 -23.94 -7.97 3.56
C ARG A 375 -22.51 -7.49 3.33
N GLY A 376 -21.70 -8.23 2.57
CA GLY A 376 -20.34 -7.83 2.22
C GLY A 376 -20.30 -6.47 1.50
N LYS A 377 -21.15 -6.29 0.48
CA LYS A 377 -21.26 -5.01 -0.24
C LYS A 377 -21.64 -3.82 0.66
N LYS A 378 -22.49 -4.03 1.67
CA LYS A 378 -22.83 -2.99 2.65
C LYS A 378 -21.67 -2.64 3.57
N VAL A 379 -20.89 -3.62 3.99
CA VAL A 379 -19.70 -3.38 4.84
C VAL A 379 -18.70 -2.51 4.08
N ILE A 380 -18.35 -2.89 2.84
CA ILE A 380 -17.40 -2.13 2.00
C ILE A 380 -17.85 -0.69 1.82
N ARG A 381 -19.12 -0.46 1.47
CA ARG A 381 -19.67 0.90 1.32
C ARG A 381 -19.52 1.73 2.59
N ASN A 382 -19.80 1.15 3.75
CA ASN A 382 -19.71 1.88 5.02
C ASN A 382 -18.25 2.12 5.44
N VAL A 383 -17.33 1.21 5.14
CA VAL A 383 -15.89 1.39 5.40
C VAL A 383 -15.34 2.52 4.52
N ILE A 384 -15.66 2.52 3.22
CA ILE A 384 -15.27 3.61 2.31
C ILE A 384 -15.86 4.94 2.78
N ALA A 385 -17.14 4.96 3.17
CA ALA A 385 -17.78 6.16 3.71
C ALA A 385 -17.08 6.68 4.98
N LEU A 386 -16.73 5.79 5.91
CA LEU A 386 -16.00 6.15 7.12
C LEU A 386 -14.63 6.76 6.80
N CYS A 387 -13.83 6.13 5.93
CA CYS A 387 -12.53 6.66 5.55
C CYS A 387 -12.67 8.07 4.96
N ARG A 388 -13.67 8.28 4.11
CA ARG A 388 -13.98 9.61 3.55
C ARG A 388 -14.42 10.63 4.59
N ASP A 389 -15.17 10.22 5.60
CA ASP A 389 -15.58 11.10 6.70
C ASP A 389 -14.39 11.48 7.61
N LEU A 390 -13.37 10.62 7.67
CA LEU A 390 -12.07 10.90 8.29
C LEU A 390 -11.12 11.69 7.37
N LYS A 391 -11.57 12.11 6.18
CA LYS A 391 -10.78 12.79 5.13
C LYS A 391 -9.57 11.97 4.64
N LEU A 392 -9.67 10.64 4.67
CA LEU A 392 -8.66 9.73 4.16
C LEU A 392 -8.96 9.37 2.70
N ASP A 393 -7.92 9.31 1.88
CA ASP A 393 -8.03 8.72 0.55
C ASP A 393 -8.15 7.19 0.66
N VAL A 394 -8.83 6.59 -0.31
CA VAL A 394 -9.07 5.14 -0.32
C VAL A 394 -8.61 4.56 -1.64
N VAL A 395 -7.80 3.51 -1.57
CA VAL A 395 -7.39 2.69 -2.71
C VAL A 395 -7.99 1.31 -2.51
N THR A 396 -8.67 0.76 -3.51
CA THR A 396 -9.15 -0.63 -3.44
C THR A 396 -8.24 -1.56 -4.22
N GLU A 397 -7.78 -2.61 -3.57
CA GLU A 397 -6.89 -3.60 -4.17
C GLU A 397 -7.62 -4.83 -4.70
N GLY A 398 -6.99 -5.53 -5.65
CA GLY A 398 -7.53 -6.77 -6.19
C GLY A 398 -8.75 -6.60 -7.11
N ILE A 399 -8.87 -5.45 -7.79
CA ILE A 399 -9.87 -5.30 -8.85
C ILE A 399 -9.51 -6.21 -10.03
N GLU A 400 -10.42 -7.12 -10.39
CA GLU A 400 -10.21 -8.11 -11.46
C GLU A 400 -11.29 -8.05 -12.54
N THR A 401 -12.47 -7.49 -12.27
CA THR A 401 -13.59 -7.45 -13.21
C THR A 401 -14.26 -6.08 -13.29
N GLN A 402 -14.97 -5.81 -14.38
CA GLN A 402 -15.77 -4.59 -14.54
C GLN A 402 -16.87 -4.49 -13.46
N GLU A 403 -17.42 -5.60 -12.96
CA GLU A 403 -18.39 -5.52 -11.86
C GLU A 403 -17.76 -5.04 -10.55
N HIS A 404 -16.48 -5.33 -10.30
CA HIS A 404 -15.75 -4.77 -9.17
C HIS A 404 -15.59 -3.25 -9.33
N VAL A 405 -15.19 -2.80 -10.52
CA VAL A 405 -15.05 -1.37 -10.87
C VAL A 405 -16.36 -0.62 -10.62
N ASP A 406 -17.46 -1.07 -11.23
CA ASP A 406 -18.77 -0.41 -11.12
C ASP A 406 -19.23 -0.34 -9.65
N PHE A 407 -19.00 -1.41 -8.89
CA PHE A 407 -19.38 -1.47 -7.49
C PHE A 407 -18.55 -0.51 -6.62
N ILE A 408 -17.23 -0.47 -6.78
CA ILE A 408 -16.34 0.37 -5.96
C ILE A 408 -16.49 1.85 -6.31
N ILE A 409 -16.66 2.19 -7.59
CA ILE A 409 -17.05 3.54 -8.03
C ILE A 409 -18.38 3.94 -7.38
N SER A 410 -19.39 3.04 -7.36
CA SER A 410 -20.69 3.33 -6.71
C SER A 410 -20.61 3.51 -5.20
N CYS A 411 -19.53 3.03 -4.57
CA CYS A 411 -19.25 3.26 -3.15
C CYS A 411 -18.48 4.56 -2.91
N GLY A 412 -18.06 5.26 -3.97
CA GLY A 412 -17.37 6.54 -3.90
C GLY A 412 -15.88 6.42 -3.67
N CYS A 413 -15.26 5.31 -4.07
CA CYS A 413 -13.82 5.10 -4.13
C CYS A 413 -13.39 5.07 -5.60
N PRO A 414 -12.65 6.09 -6.10
CA PRO A 414 -12.27 6.16 -7.50
C PRO A 414 -10.93 5.47 -7.79
N ILE A 415 -10.04 5.30 -6.80
CA ILE A 415 -8.69 4.79 -7.03
C ILE A 415 -8.67 3.29 -6.75
N ALA A 416 -8.09 2.54 -7.68
CA ALA A 416 -7.93 1.12 -7.49
C ALA A 416 -6.66 0.56 -8.11
N GLN A 417 -6.30 -0.63 -7.65
CA GLN A 417 -5.18 -1.42 -8.12
C GLN A 417 -5.65 -2.86 -8.30
N GLY A 418 -5.23 -3.51 -9.39
CA GLY A 418 -5.58 -4.90 -9.62
C GLY A 418 -5.39 -5.35 -11.06
N PHE A 419 -5.55 -6.66 -11.28
CA PHE A 419 -5.27 -7.31 -12.56
C PHE A 419 -6.22 -6.94 -13.68
N TYR A 420 -7.35 -6.27 -13.35
CA TYR A 420 -8.21 -5.66 -14.37
C TYR A 420 -7.46 -4.62 -15.22
N TYR A 421 -6.57 -3.83 -14.59
CA TYR A 421 -5.75 -2.82 -15.25
C TYR A 421 -4.39 -3.39 -15.66
N ALA A 422 -3.60 -3.80 -14.67
CA ALA A 422 -2.32 -4.43 -14.91
C ALA A 422 -1.86 -5.29 -13.73
N LYS A 423 -1.11 -6.34 -14.05
CA LYS A 423 -0.26 -7.03 -13.06
C LYS A 423 0.93 -6.13 -12.70
N PRO A 424 1.68 -6.43 -11.64
CA PRO A 424 2.98 -5.78 -11.41
C PRO A 424 3.88 -5.92 -12.64
N LEU A 425 4.35 -4.80 -13.16
CA LEU A 425 5.10 -4.70 -14.41
C LEU A 425 6.60 -4.48 -14.14
N PRO A 426 7.51 -5.06 -14.94
CA PRO A 426 8.87 -4.57 -15.03
C PRO A 426 8.88 -3.08 -15.39
N LEU A 427 9.95 -2.37 -15.02
CA LEU A 427 10.04 -0.91 -15.22
C LEU A 427 9.72 -0.48 -16.66
N GLU A 428 10.33 -1.10 -17.68
CA GLU A 428 10.11 -0.73 -19.09
C GLU A 428 8.64 -0.87 -19.54
N GLU A 429 7.96 -1.94 -19.09
CA GLU A 429 6.54 -2.16 -19.37
C GLU A 429 5.68 -1.15 -18.61
N PHE A 430 6.05 -0.81 -17.37
CA PHE A 430 5.38 0.22 -16.60
C PHE A 430 5.50 1.60 -17.26
N LEU A 431 6.68 1.97 -17.79
CA LEU A 431 6.86 3.25 -18.49
C LEU A 431 5.97 3.32 -19.74
N THR A 432 5.84 2.21 -20.48
CA THR A 432 4.90 2.13 -21.61
C THR A 432 3.46 2.32 -21.14
N PHE A 433 3.06 1.62 -20.08
CA PHE A 433 1.73 1.78 -19.48
C PHE A 433 1.48 3.23 -19.04
N ALA A 434 2.47 3.86 -18.38
CA ALA A 434 2.39 5.22 -17.93
C ALA A 434 2.27 6.21 -19.09
N ASP A 435 3.00 6.05 -20.19
CA ASP A 435 2.84 6.91 -21.36
C ASP A 435 1.45 6.79 -22.02
N GLU A 436 0.83 5.61 -21.97
CA GLU A 436 -0.52 5.35 -22.50
C GLU A 436 -1.65 5.85 -21.59
N HIS A 437 -1.46 5.73 -20.27
CA HIS A 437 -2.50 5.97 -19.25
C HIS A 437 -2.26 7.24 -18.44
N THR A 438 -1.20 7.98 -18.73
CA THR A 438 -1.07 9.39 -18.33
C THR A 438 -1.59 10.21 -19.50
N SER A 439 -2.93 10.33 -19.62
CA SER A 439 -3.45 11.47 -20.36
C SER A 439 -3.01 12.71 -19.61
N ASN A 440 -2.52 13.71 -20.33
CA ASN A 440 -2.51 15.06 -19.79
C ASN A 440 -3.92 15.27 -19.22
N ILE A 441 -4.08 15.39 -17.89
CA ILE A 441 -5.25 16.09 -17.36
C ILE A 441 -5.28 17.34 -18.19
N ARG A 442 -6.27 17.46 -19.09
CA ARG A 442 -6.31 18.63 -19.94
C ARG A 442 -6.38 19.79 -18.98
N GLU A 443 -5.36 20.64 -19.06
CA GLU A 443 -5.21 21.78 -18.16
C GLU A 443 -6.53 22.56 -18.11
N ASN A 444 -7.23 22.60 -19.24
CA ASN A 444 -8.59 23.09 -19.35
C ASN A 444 -9.42 22.44 -20.47
N TYR A 445 -10.73 22.61 -20.37
CA TYR A 445 -11.70 22.45 -21.46
C TYR A 445 -12.38 23.79 -21.74
N THR A 446 -12.46 24.15 -23.02
CA THR A 446 -13.08 25.40 -23.46
C THR A 446 -14.29 25.12 -24.35
N PHE A 447 -15.43 25.76 -24.04
CA PHE A 447 -16.63 25.81 -24.87
C PHE A 447 -16.90 27.26 -25.26
N ARG A 448 -16.72 27.58 -26.55
CA ARG A 448 -16.86 28.95 -27.08
C ARG A 448 -18.30 29.34 -27.43
N PHE A 449 -19.24 28.39 -27.36
CA PHE A 449 -20.66 28.54 -27.73
C PHE A 449 -20.94 29.36 -29.01
N ASN A 450 -20.05 29.23 -30.00
CA ASN A 450 -20.08 30.06 -31.20
C ASN A 450 -20.91 29.41 -32.32
N GLY A 451 -22.20 29.18 -32.04
CA GLY A 451 -23.13 28.52 -32.98
C GLY A 451 -23.21 27.00 -32.85
N ASP A 452 -22.39 26.40 -31.97
CA ASP A 452 -22.48 25.00 -31.58
C ASP A 452 -22.19 24.82 -30.07
N LEU A 453 -22.31 23.59 -29.59
CA LEU A 453 -22.12 23.19 -28.19
C LEU A 453 -20.93 22.25 -28.00
N GLN A 454 -19.96 22.26 -28.93
CA GLN A 454 -18.77 21.41 -28.86
C GLN A 454 -17.66 22.08 -28.05
N SER A 455 -16.78 21.27 -27.46
CA SER A 455 -15.51 21.78 -26.95
C SER A 455 -14.66 22.30 -28.11
N GLU A 456 -13.75 23.24 -27.83
CA GLU A 456 -12.86 23.87 -28.82
C GLU A 456 -12.02 22.85 -29.60
N ASP A 457 -11.60 21.78 -28.93
CA ASP A 457 -10.89 20.63 -29.50
C ASP A 457 -11.79 19.58 -30.19
N LYS A 458 -13.11 19.78 -30.18
CA LYS A 458 -14.14 18.91 -30.77
C LYS A 458 -14.21 17.49 -30.23
N THR A 459 -13.66 17.23 -29.04
CA THR A 459 -13.70 15.91 -28.42
C THR A 459 -14.95 15.66 -27.57
N LEU A 460 -15.61 16.73 -27.11
CA LEU A 460 -16.80 16.67 -26.28
C LEU A 460 -17.92 17.49 -26.90
N THR A 461 -19.17 17.10 -26.65
CA THR A 461 -20.36 17.81 -27.11
C THR A 461 -21.35 17.91 -25.96
N ALA A 462 -21.76 19.14 -25.65
CA ALA A 462 -22.81 19.38 -24.67
C ALA A 462 -24.20 19.15 -25.28
N SER A 463 -25.19 18.89 -24.42
CA SER A 463 -26.54 18.52 -24.85
C SER A 463 -27.60 19.46 -24.28
N ILE A 464 -28.63 19.78 -25.06
CA ILE A 464 -29.76 20.60 -24.61
C ILE A 464 -30.75 19.71 -23.87
N PHE A 465 -31.29 20.20 -22.75
CA PHE A 465 -32.30 19.52 -21.95
C PHE A 465 -33.56 20.39 -21.78
N GLY A 466 -34.74 19.82 -22.04
CA GLY A 466 -36.04 20.51 -22.11
C GLY A 466 -36.55 20.71 -23.54
N ASP A 467 -37.63 21.49 -23.70
CA ASP A 467 -38.37 21.67 -24.97
C ASP A 467 -37.68 22.60 -26.02
N GLY A 468 -36.40 22.94 -25.82
CA GLY A 468 -35.50 23.26 -26.94
C GLY A 468 -35.55 24.68 -27.51
N ASP A 469 -35.96 25.70 -26.77
CA ASP A 469 -35.97 27.11 -27.24
C ASP A 469 -34.60 27.83 -27.10
N ILE A 470 -33.52 27.07 -26.87
CA ILE A 470 -32.17 27.63 -26.79
C ILE A 470 -31.73 28.11 -28.18
N THR A 471 -31.33 29.37 -28.27
CA THR A 471 -30.90 30.00 -29.52
C THR A 471 -29.49 30.57 -29.40
N PHE A 472 -28.91 31.01 -30.52
CA PHE A 472 -27.63 31.71 -30.53
C PHE A 472 -27.83 33.19 -30.86
N GLN A 473 -27.31 34.06 -30.01
CA GLN A 473 -27.34 35.51 -30.16
C GLN A 473 -25.93 36.07 -30.34
N GLU A 474 -25.79 37.39 -30.44
CA GLU A 474 -24.50 38.08 -30.55
C GLU A 474 -23.65 37.88 -29.28
N GLY A 475 -22.39 37.48 -29.46
CA GLY A 475 -21.45 37.19 -28.38
C GLY A 475 -20.68 38.41 -27.89
N ILE A 476 -19.53 38.16 -27.25
CA ILE A 476 -18.65 39.21 -26.70
C ILE A 476 -17.66 39.78 -27.72
N PHE A 477 -17.36 39.02 -28.78
CA PHE A 477 -16.52 39.46 -29.89
C PHE A 477 -17.35 39.74 -31.15
N LYS A 478 -16.83 40.61 -32.01
CA LYS A 478 -17.38 40.89 -33.32
C LYS A 478 -17.58 39.58 -34.07
N ASP A 479 -18.77 39.40 -34.65
CA ASP A 479 -19.17 38.20 -35.40
C ASP A 479 -19.21 36.88 -34.59
N SER A 480 -18.92 36.90 -33.29
CA SER A 480 -19.10 35.75 -32.40
C SER A 480 -20.56 35.57 -31.98
N LYS A 481 -20.90 34.34 -31.61
CA LYS A 481 -22.19 33.97 -31.03
C LYS A 481 -22.06 33.60 -29.56
N ALA A 482 -23.17 33.71 -28.85
CA ALA A 482 -23.35 33.21 -27.50
C ALA A 482 -24.63 32.38 -27.43
N VAL A 483 -24.64 31.37 -26.57
CA VAL A 483 -25.86 30.62 -26.28
C VAL A 483 -26.80 31.52 -25.46
N HIS A 484 -28.06 31.60 -25.87
CA HIS A 484 -29.10 32.38 -25.22
C HIS A 484 -30.14 31.45 -24.58
N PHE A 485 -30.40 31.71 -23.31
CA PHE A 485 -31.34 30.98 -22.47
C PHE A 485 -32.59 31.84 -22.28
N PRO A 486 -33.78 31.38 -22.72
CA PRO A 486 -35.03 32.13 -22.61
C PRO A 486 -35.69 32.04 -21.22
N GLY A 487 -35.05 31.35 -20.27
CA GLY A 487 -35.65 30.96 -18.99
C GLY A 487 -36.66 29.82 -19.12
N GLY A 488 -37.38 29.59 -18.02
CA GLY A 488 -38.42 28.56 -17.93
C GLY A 488 -38.51 27.94 -16.54
N PRO A 489 -39.39 26.94 -16.36
CA PRO A 489 -39.42 26.11 -15.15
C PRO A 489 -38.07 25.41 -14.87
N VAL A 490 -37.95 24.83 -13.67
CA VAL A 490 -36.78 24.06 -13.23
C VAL A 490 -36.34 23.04 -14.28
N GLU A 491 -35.04 22.96 -14.54
CA GLU A 491 -34.39 22.10 -15.56
C GLU A 491 -34.88 22.24 -17.02
N THR A 492 -35.63 23.28 -17.38
CA THR A 492 -36.05 23.49 -18.79
C THR A 492 -35.11 24.46 -19.51
N ASN A 493 -34.92 24.29 -20.82
CA ASN A 493 -34.05 25.16 -21.62
C ASN A 493 -32.63 25.29 -21.03
N THR A 494 -32.05 24.19 -20.57
CA THR A 494 -30.68 24.15 -20.01
C THR A 494 -29.71 23.41 -20.93
N VAL A 495 -28.41 23.60 -20.74
CA VAL A 495 -27.37 22.82 -21.43
C VAL A 495 -26.60 21.98 -20.42
N ARG A 496 -26.42 20.68 -20.72
CA ARG A 496 -25.66 19.72 -19.93
C ARG A 496 -24.26 19.52 -20.51
N ILE A 497 -23.25 19.84 -19.71
CA ILE A 497 -21.84 19.66 -20.05
C ILE A 497 -21.41 18.25 -19.56
N PRO A 498 -20.62 17.49 -20.35
CA PRO A 498 -20.09 16.20 -19.91
C PRO A 498 -19.27 16.34 -18.61
N PRO A 499 -19.55 15.57 -17.54
CA PRO A 499 -18.88 15.75 -16.25
C PRO A 499 -17.35 15.56 -16.26
N VAL A 500 -16.83 14.82 -17.25
CA VAL A 500 -15.39 14.55 -17.44
C VAL A 500 -14.53 15.82 -17.57
N VAL A 501 -15.15 16.96 -17.91
CA VAL A 501 -14.43 18.24 -18.02
C VAL A 501 -13.91 18.76 -16.67
N LEU A 502 -14.48 18.29 -15.56
CA LEU A 502 -14.11 18.63 -14.19
C LEU A 502 -13.61 17.36 -13.49
N SER A 503 -12.34 17.03 -13.70
CA SER A 503 -11.73 15.78 -13.26
C SER A 503 -10.90 15.89 -11.98
N ASN A 504 -10.52 17.11 -11.58
CA ASN A 504 -9.71 17.35 -10.38
C ASN A 504 -10.55 17.95 -9.23
N ASP A 505 -10.14 17.68 -7.99
CA ASP A 505 -10.76 18.22 -6.78
C ASP A 505 -10.51 19.73 -6.64
N SER A 506 -9.40 20.22 -7.21
CA SER A 506 -9.12 21.66 -7.35
C SER A 506 -9.35 22.11 -8.79
N TYR A 507 -10.02 23.24 -8.97
CA TYR A 507 -10.46 23.67 -10.30
C TYR A 507 -10.67 25.18 -10.38
N THR A 508 -10.79 25.68 -11.61
CA THR A 508 -11.21 27.05 -11.89
C THR A 508 -12.25 27.06 -12.99
N ILE A 509 -13.40 27.70 -12.74
CA ILE A 509 -14.47 27.91 -13.70
C ILE A 509 -14.42 29.37 -14.14
N SER A 510 -14.21 29.62 -15.42
CA SER A 510 -14.26 30.95 -16.03
C SER A 510 -15.39 31.01 -17.05
N MET A 511 -16.21 32.06 -16.98
CA MET A 511 -17.35 32.23 -17.87
C MET A 511 -17.58 33.69 -18.25
N TRP A 512 -18.04 33.92 -19.47
CA TRP A 512 -18.64 35.19 -19.87
C TRP A 512 -20.16 35.09 -19.85
N ILE A 513 -20.79 35.88 -18.99
CA ILE A 513 -22.23 35.85 -18.73
C ILE A 513 -22.87 37.21 -18.96
N LYS A 514 -24.09 37.23 -19.50
CA LYS A 514 -24.91 38.45 -19.70
C LYS A 514 -26.34 38.16 -19.23
N PRO A 515 -26.65 38.45 -17.96
CA PRO A 515 -28.03 38.32 -17.47
C PRO A 515 -28.92 39.38 -18.11
N GLU A 516 -30.14 39.02 -18.54
CA GLU A 516 -31.08 39.99 -19.14
C GLU A 516 -32.10 40.52 -18.13
N THR A 517 -32.51 39.67 -17.20
CA THR A 517 -33.49 40.01 -16.15
C THR A 517 -32.93 39.68 -14.77
N ILE A 518 -33.40 40.43 -13.76
CA ILE A 518 -33.07 40.17 -12.35
C ILE A 518 -34.06 39.13 -11.84
N HIS A 519 -33.71 37.85 -12.00
CA HIS A 519 -34.41 36.75 -11.34
C HIS A 519 -33.53 36.19 -10.23
N ALA A 520 -34.02 36.33 -9.00
CA ALA A 520 -33.33 35.82 -7.83
C ALA A 520 -33.25 34.30 -7.87
N TRP A 521 -32.13 33.76 -7.37
CA TRP A 521 -31.83 32.34 -7.21
C TRP A 521 -31.63 31.53 -8.48
N THR A 522 -31.55 32.17 -9.64
CA THR A 522 -31.30 31.44 -10.87
C THR A 522 -29.81 31.16 -11.07
N ALA A 523 -29.43 29.90 -11.26
CA ALA A 523 -28.04 29.52 -11.54
C ALA A 523 -27.68 29.68 -13.04
N VAL A 524 -26.51 30.24 -13.32
CA VAL A 524 -25.92 30.22 -14.68
C VAL A 524 -25.04 29.00 -14.90
N PHE A 525 -24.49 28.45 -13.82
CA PHE A 525 -23.64 27.27 -13.78
C PHE A 525 -23.96 26.51 -12.51
N TYR A 526 -24.13 25.21 -12.63
CA TYR A 526 -24.47 24.31 -11.53
C TYR A 526 -23.73 22.98 -11.70
N VAL A 527 -23.07 22.53 -10.64
CA VAL A 527 -22.43 21.21 -10.59
C VAL A 527 -23.01 20.42 -9.44
N LYS A 528 -23.59 19.26 -9.75
CA LYS A 528 -23.94 18.28 -8.73
C LYS A 528 -22.72 17.41 -8.45
N PHE A 529 -22.31 17.33 -7.19
CA PHE A 529 -21.30 16.41 -6.71
C PHE A 529 -21.93 15.25 -5.94
N GLU A 530 -21.13 14.24 -5.59
CA GLU A 530 -21.56 13.12 -4.74
C GLU A 530 -22.15 13.62 -3.40
N THR A 531 -21.44 14.54 -2.74
CA THR A 531 -21.77 14.99 -1.38
C THR A 531 -22.31 16.40 -1.31
N GLY A 532 -22.67 17.01 -2.44
CA GLY A 532 -23.00 18.43 -2.45
C GLY A 532 -23.38 18.97 -3.82
N PHE A 533 -23.31 20.30 -3.94
CA PHE A 533 -23.34 20.99 -5.23
C PHE A 533 -22.59 22.32 -5.12
N CYS A 534 -22.15 22.88 -6.25
CA CYS A 534 -21.80 24.29 -6.34
C CYS A 534 -22.61 24.97 -7.44
N ALA A 535 -22.82 26.27 -7.33
CA ALA A 535 -23.54 27.06 -8.31
C ALA A 535 -23.03 28.50 -8.38
N ILE A 536 -23.02 29.09 -9.57
CA ILE A 536 -22.85 30.53 -9.77
C ILE A 536 -24.24 31.13 -9.95
N ILE A 537 -24.59 32.06 -9.07
CA ILE A 537 -25.90 32.71 -9.00
C ILE A 537 -25.69 34.21 -9.24
N PRO A 538 -26.12 34.77 -10.38
CA PRO A 538 -25.99 36.19 -10.68
C PRO A 538 -26.71 37.10 -9.68
N TYR A 539 -27.85 36.65 -9.17
CA TYR A 539 -28.72 37.39 -8.25
C TYR A 539 -29.22 36.46 -7.14
N ALA A 540 -28.68 36.59 -5.94
CA ALA A 540 -29.09 35.84 -4.75
C ALA A 540 -29.97 36.73 -3.85
N TRP A 541 -29.67 36.78 -2.55
CA TRP A 541 -30.20 37.82 -1.63
C TRP A 541 -29.90 39.22 -2.14
N ASP A 542 -30.57 40.28 -1.64
CA ASP A 542 -30.26 41.71 -1.87
C ASP A 542 -29.69 42.09 -3.27
N SER A 543 -30.05 41.31 -4.30
CA SER A 543 -29.47 41.28 -5.65
C SER A 543 -27.95 41.04 -5.77
N VAL A 544 -27.23 40.58 -4.74
CA VAL A 544 -25.79 40.22 -4.82
C VAL A 544 -25.55 39.00 -5.71
N SER A 545 -24.32 38.83 -6.23
CA SER A 545 -23.94 37.61 -6.93
C SER A 545 -23.20 36.66 -6.00
N ASP A 546 -23.58 35.38 -6.00
CA ASP A 546 -23.01 34.36 -5.14
C ASP A 546 -22.33 33.26 -5.96
N PHE A 547 -21.11 32.87 -5.55
CA PHE A 547 -20.64 31.50 -5.79
C PHE A 547 -20.97 30.68 -4.56
N ARG A 548 -21.94 29.79 -4.70
CA ARG A 548 -22.53 29.02 -3.61
C ARG A 548 -22.02 27.59 -3.65
N ILE A 549 -21.57 27.10 -2.50
CA ILE A 549 -21.19 25.70 -2.29
C ILE A 549 -22.05 25.12 -1.16
N ARG A 550 -22.66 23.97 -1.43
CA ARG A 550 -23.43 23.19 -0.47
C ARG A 550 -22.71 21.88 -0.18
N ASP A 551 -22.37 21.63 1.08
CA ASP A 551 -21.98 20.28 1.55
C ASP A 551 -23.17 19.59 2.23
N SER A 552 -23.78 18.65 1.51
CA SER A 552 -24.95 17.92 1.98
C SER A 552 -24.68 17.01 3.18
N LYS A 553 -23.42 16.79 3.57
CA LYS A 553 -23.07 16.06 4.81
C LYS A 553 -23.42 16.87 6.06
N GLU A 554 -23.42 18.19 5.97
CA GLU A 554 -23.68 19.07 7.10
C GLU A 554 -25.08 19.69 7.02
N VAL A 555 -25.77 19.79 8.16
CA VAL A 555 -27.12 20.42 8.22
C VAL A 555 -27.05 21.91 7.81
N ASN A 556 -25.98 22.61 8.22
CA ASN A 556 -25.75 24.02 7.94
C ASN A 556 -24.59 24.27 6.95
N GLY A 557 -24.18 23.27 6.17
CA GLY A 557 -23.02 23.35 5.27
C GLY A 557 -23.29 24.18 4.02
N TRP A 558 -23.51 25.48 4.20
CA TRP A 558 -23.64 26.48 3.15
C TRP A 558 -22.43 27.41 3.19
N TYR A 559 -21.74 27.49 2.06
CA TYR A 559 -20.50 28.22 1.90
C TYR A 559 -20.66 29.14 0.70
N ASP A 560 -21.19 30.34 0.96
CA ASP A 560 -21.55 31.32 -0.06
C ASP A 560 -20.47 32.41 -0.12
N VAL A 561 -19.90 32.63 -1.30
CA VAL A 561 -19.01 33.76 -1.59
C VAL A 561 -19.83 34.85 -2.28
N SER A 562 -20.37 35.77 -1.48
CA SER A 562 -21.15 36.89 -1.98
C SER A 562 -20.27 38.01 -2.52
N SER A 563 -20.71 38.60 -3.62
CA SER A 563 -20.01 39.64 -4.38
C SER A 563 -20.97 40.69 -4.93
N ALA A 564 -20.44 41.70 -5.63
CA ALA A 564 -21.25 42.77 -6.21
C ALA A 564 -22.34 42.23 -7.16
N PRO A 565 -23.50 42.90 -7.25
CA PRO A 565 -24.57 42.54 -8.18
C PRO A 565 -24.06 42.58 -9.63
N LEU A 566 -24.46 41.60 -10.45
CA LEU A 566 -24.21 41.66 -11.89
C LEU A 566 -25.19 42.63 -12.54
N LEU A 567 -24.73 43.53 -13.41
CA LEU A 567 -25.63 44.48 -14.06
C LEU A 567 -26.40 43.81 -15.20
N PRO A 568 -27.74 43.94 -15.27
CA PRO A 568 -28.53 43.41 -16.38
C PRO A 568 -28.08 44.00 -17.72
N ASN A 569 -28.14 43.18 -18.77
CA ASN A 569 -27.77 43.49 -20.15
C ASN A 569 -26.29 43.90 -20.34
N ARG A 570 -25.42 43.66 -19.37
CA ARG A 570 -23.97 43.84 -19.49
C ARG A 570 -23.25 42.50 -19.42
N TRP A 571 -22.19 42.35 -20.23
CA TRP A 571 -21.31 41.19 -20.16
C TRP A 571 -20.41 41.29 -18.95
N VAL A 572 -20.26 40.17 -18.25
CA VAL A 572 -19.40 40.02 -17.07
C VAL A 572 -18.52 38.80 -17.25
N HIS A 573 -17.22 38.97 -17.00
CA HIS A 573 -16.29 37.86 -16.85
C HIS A 573 -16.32 37.39 -15.40
N TYR A 574 -17.00 36.28 -15.14
CA TYR A 574 -17.12 35.70 -13.80
C TYR A 574 -16.20 34.50 -13.70
N VAL A 575 -15.35 34.48 -12.68
CA VAL A 575 -14.46 33.35 -12.40
C VAL A 575 -14.64 32.89 -10.96
N ALA A 576 -14.71 31.58 -10.75
CA ALA A 576 -14.65 30.95 -9.43
C ALA A 576 -13.55 29.89 -9.42
N THR A 577 -12.60 30.01 -8.49
CA THR A 577 -11.56 29.00 -8.26
C THR A 577 -11.78 28.31 -6.93
N TYR A 578 -11.58 27.00 -6.89
CA TYR A 578 -11.61 26.19 -5.68
C TYR A 578 -10.30 25.41 -5.56
N ASN A 579 -9.67 25.49 -4.40
CA ASN A 579 -8.45 24.77 -4.07
C ASN A 579 -8.75 23.79 -2.93
N ALA A 580 -8.74 22.49 -3.26
CA ALA A 580 -8.99 21.42 -2.29
C ALA A 580 -7.86 21.29 -1.26
N LYS A 581 -6.62 21.61 -1.62
CA LYS A 581 -5.46 21.50 -0.71
C LYS A 581 -5.55 22.50 0.44
N THR A 582 -6.06 23.70 0.15
CA THR A 582 -6.21 24.78 1.13
C THR A 582 -7.64 24.94 1.63
N GLU A 583 -8.56 24.09 1.16
CA GLU A 583 -10.01 24.16 1.42
C GLU A 583 -10.54 25.60 1.24
N SER A 584 -10.16 26.26 0.14
CA SER A 584 -10.48 27.67 -0.07
C SER A 584 -11.03 27.93 -1.47
N THR A 585 -11.92 28.91 -1.57
CA THR A 585 -12.48 29.39 -2.82
C THR A 585 -12.25 30.89 -2.97
N VAL A 586 -12.00 31.32 -4.20
CA VAL A 586 -11.84 32.74 -4.56
C VAL A 586 -12.73 33.03 -5.77
N THR A 587 -13.44 34.15 -5.75
CA THR A 587 -14.25 34.62 -6.88
C THR A 587 -13.70 35.91 -7.44
N PHE A 588 -13.80 36.05 -8.76
CA PHE A 588 -13.37 37.21 -9.51
C PHE A 588 -14.48 37.72 -10.43
N ILE A 589 -14.56 39.03 -10.58
CA ILE A 589 -15.41 39.70 -11.55
C ILE A 589 -14.52 40.64 -12.36
N ASN A 590 -14.51 40.47 -13.69
CA ASN A 590 -13.72 41.29 -14.62
C ASN A 590 -12.22 41.37 -14.24
N GLY A 591 -11.65 40.24 -13.81
CA GLY A 591 -10.23 40.13 -13.44
C GLY A 591 -9.90 40.55 -12.00
N GLU A 592 -10.85 41.12 -11.26
CA GLU A 592 -10.64 41.60 -9.89
C GLU A 592 -11.20 40.62 -8.86
N VAL A 593 -10.49 40.41 -7.75
CA VAL A 593 -10.96 39.59 -6.62
C VAL A 593 -12.17 40.25 -5.97
N VAL A 594 -13.27 39.53 -5.87
CA VAL A 594 -14.51 40.02 -5.23
C VAL A 594 -14.91 39.24 -3.99
N GLY A 595 -14.32 38.07 -3.74
CA GLY A 595 -14.57 37.31 -2.52
C GLY A 595 -13.59 36.17 -2.32
N ILE A 596 -13.33 35.85 -1.06
CA ILE A 596 -12.48 34.73 -0.63
C ILE A 596 -13.18 34.05 0.55
N LEU A 597 -13.22 32.72 0.54
CA LEU A 597 -13.73 31.93 1.65
C LEU A 597 -12.78 30.74 1.91
N GLN A 598 -12.52 30.46 3.18
CA GLN A 598 -11.65 29.37 3.65
C GLN A 598 -12.46 28.35 4.46
N ASN A 599 -11.87 27.18 4.70
CA ASN A 599 -12.51 26.05 5.38
C ASN A 599 -13.78 25.58 4.65
N VAL A 600 -13.74 25.60 3.32
CA VAL A 600 -14.83 25.14 2.46
C VAL A 600 -14.59 23.66 2.11
N PRO A 601 -15.48 22.75 2.54
CA PRO A 601 -15.31 21.32 2.34
C PRO A 601 -15.26 20.96 0.85
N THR A 602 -14.43 19.96 0.53
CA THR A 602 -14.25 19.50 -0.85
C THR A 602 -15.40 18.63 -1.29
N ASN A 603 -16.18 19.14 -2.24
CA ASN A 603 -17.16 18.37 -2.96
C ASN A 603 -16.47 17.61 -4.11
N ARG A 604 -16.27 16.30 -3.92
CA ARG A 604 -15.60 15.43 -4.90
C ARG A 604 -16.57 14.83 -5.91
N PHE A 605 -16.05 14.55 -7.10
CA PHE A 605 -16.71 13.85 -8.21
C PHE A 605 -17.95 14.56 -8.77
N ALA A 606 -17.78 15.28 -9.87
CA ALA A 606 -18.90 15.84 -10.62
C ALA A 606 -19.78 14.73 -11.21
N LYS A 607 -21.07 14.74 -10.86
CA LYS A 607 -22.09 13.83 -11.41
C LYS A 607 -22.83 14.44 -12.59
N SER A 608 -23.11 15.73 -12.51
CA SER A 608 -23.74 16.48 -13.59
C SER A 608 -23.28 17.93 -13.55
N ILE A 609 -23.13 18.52 -14.72
CA ILE A 609 -22.84 19.93 -14.91
C ILE A 609 -23.95 20.50 -15.80
N ILE A 610 -24.64 21.52 -15.32
CA ILE A 610 -25.73 22.21 -15.99
C ILE A 610 -25.36 23.67 -16.12
N ILE A 611 -25.57 24.25 -17.30
CA ILE A 611 -25.51 25.70 -17.50
C ILE A 611 -26.89 26.21 -17.92
N GLY A 612 -27.18 27.45 -17.50
CA GLY A 612 -28.46 28.10 -17.75
C GLY A 612 -29.61 27.66 -16.83
N GLY A 613 -29.32 26.98 -15.72
CA GLY A 613 -30.30 26.61 -14.70
C GLY A 613 -29.75 25.59 -13.70
N ASP A 614 -30.62 25.09 -12.83
CA ASP A 614 -30.32 24.00 -11.89
C ASP A 614 -31.56 23.13 -11.61
N VAL A 615 -31.45 22.23 -10.64
CA VAL A 615 -32.50 21.26 -10.25
C VAL A 615 -33.46 21.78 -9.18
N PHE A 616 -33.34 23.03 -8.77
CA PHE A 616 -34.07 23.64 -7.66
C PHE A 616 -34.86 24.90 -8.09
N GLN A 617 -34.34 25.66 -9.05
CA GLN A 617 -34.77 27.02 -9.36
C GLN A 617 -35.12 27.17 -10.84
N PRO A 618 -35.94 28.17 -11.21
CA PRO A 618 -36.24 28.48 -12.60
C PRO A 618 -34.97 28.76 -13.42
N SER A 619 -35.01 28.40 -14.69
CA SER A 619 -33.88 28.53 -15.61
C SER A 619 -33.51 29.98 -15.92
N PHE A 620 -32.25 30.16 -16.27
CA PHE A 620 -31.61 31.45 -16.55
C PHE A 620 -32.18 32.17 -17.76
N VAL A 621 -32.30 33.49 -17.64
CA VAL A 621 -32.68 34.39 -18.73
C VAL A 621 -31.48 35.28 -19.06
N GLY A 622 -30.86 35.01 -20.21
CA GLY A 622 -29.69 35.76 -20.67
C GLY A 622 -28.77 34.92 -21.55
N SER A 623 -27.54 35.37 -21.71
CA SER A 623 -26.57 34.75 -22.62
C SER A 623 -25.29 34.30 -21.91
N ILE A 624 -24.69 33.22 -22.40
CA ILE A 624 -23.36 32.74 -22.01
C ILE A 624 -22.52 32.62 -23.27
N CYS A 625 -21.40 33.34 -23.33
CA CYS A 625 -20.53 33.32 -24.51
C CYS A 625 -19.47 32.23 -24.43
N GLU A 626 -18.95 31.98 -23.24
CA GLU A 626 -17.82 31.08 -23.07
C GLU A 626 -17.87 30.40 -21.71
N LEU A 627 -17.43 29.15 -21.67
CA LEU A 627 -17.13 28.38 -20.46
C LEU A 627 -15.75 27.75 -20.61
N VAL A 628 -14.83 28.11 -19.72
CA VAL A 628 -13.53 27.45 -19.56
C VAL A 628 -13.47 26.80 -18.19
N ILE A 629 -13.15 25.52 -18.13
CA ILE A 629 -12.94 24.77 -16.88
C ILE A 629 -11.49 24.35 -16.85
N TYR A 630 -10.70 24.93 -15.95
CA TYR A 630 -9.35 24.51 -15.64
C TYR A 630 -9.38 23.43 -14.56
N ASN A 631 -8.65 22.34 -14.74
CA ASN A 631 -8.52 21.26 -13.76
C ASN A 631 -7.44 21.54 -12.71
N GLU A 632 -7.29 22.81 -12.35
CA GLU A 632 -6.41 23.30 -11.30
C GLU A 632 -6.88 24.68 -10.80
N PRO A 633 -6.51 25.10 -9.57
CA PRO A 633 -6.82 26.43 -9.09
C PRO A 633 -5.87 27.44 -9.74
N LYS A 634 -6.43 28.52 -10.31
CA LYS A 634 -5.65 29.62 -10.90
C LYS A 634 -5.56 30.78 -9.93
N ASP A 635 -4.40 31.40 -9.89
CA ASP A 635 -4.10 32.53 -9.00
C ASP A 635 -4.62 33.86 -9.56
N PHE A 636 -4.44 34.91 -8.75
CA PHE A 636 -4.88 36.26 -9.09
C PHE A 636 -4.23 36.80 -10.37
N ASP A 637 -2.92 36.62 -10.52
CA ASP A 637 -2.16 37.17 -11.64
C ASP A 637 -2.65 36.54 -12.96
N PHE A 638 -2.82 35.21 -12.98
CA PHE A 638 -3.34 34.50 -14.14
C PHE A 638 -4.75 34.99 -14.54
N ILE A 639 -5.66 35.17 -13.58
CA ILE A 639 -7.04 35.59 -13.88
C ILE A 639 -7.11 37.04 -14.35
N SER A 640 -6.28 37.92 -13.79
CA SER A 640 -6.16 39.30 -14.25
C SER A 640 -5.62 39.37 -15.68
N GLU A 641 -4.56 38.63 -15.98
CA GLU A 641 -3.99 38.52 -17.33
C GLU A 641 -4.98 37.93 -18.34
N LEU A 642 -5.71 36.87 -17.94
CA LEU A 642 -6.76 36.26 -18.76
C LEU A 642 -7.83 37.29 -19.12
N HIS A 643 -8.33 38.05 -18.15
CA HIS A 643 -9.34 39.09 -18.42
C HIS A 643 -8.81 40.17 -19.36
N GLN A 644 -7.59 40.67 -19.12
CA GLN A 644 -6.94 41.66 -19.97
C GLN A 644 -6.77 41.16 -21.40
N SER A 645 -6.46 39.87 -21.59
CA SER A 645 -6.31 39.28 -22.92
C SER A 645 -7.60 39.37 -23.76
N TYR A 646 -8.78 39.26 -23.14
CA TYR A 646 -10.06 39.45 -23.83
C TYR A 646 -10.31 40.92 -24.16
N VAL A 647 -10.12 41.82 -23.19
CA VAL A 647 -10.43 43.26 -23.35
C VAL A 647 -9.49 43.94 -24.35
N GLN A 648 -8.24 43.47 -24.46
CA GLN A 648 -7.26 43.98 -25.42
C GLN A 648 -7.47 43.43 -26.83
N ASN A 649 -8.36 42.45 -27.02
CA ASN A 649 -8.68 41.94 -28.34
C ASN A 649 -9.40 43.03 -29.17
N PRO A 650 -8.91 43.41 -30.36
CA PRO A 650 -9.55 44.42 -31.21
C PRO A 650 -10.99 44.10 -31.61
N GLU A 651 -11.39 42.83 -31.56
CA GLU A 651 -12.74 42.38 -31.87
C GLU A 651 -13.66 42.36 -30.65
N PHE A 652 -13.20 42.72 -29.45
CA PHE A 652 -14.03 42.77 -28.25
C PHE A 652 -15.09 43.88 -28.35
N ILE A 653 -16.37 43.50 -28.34
CA ILE A 653 -17.52 44.40 -28.54
C ILE A 653 -18.43 44.49 -27.31
N ALA A 654 -18.12 43.75 -26.24
CA ALA A 654 -18.83 43.88 -24.97
C ALA A 654 -18.70 45.34 -24.49
N ILE A 655 -19.83 46.04 -24.60
CA ILE A 655 -19.93 47.49 -24.50
C ILE A 655 -19.27 48.05 -23.23
N MET A 656 -18.18 48.81 -23.40
CA MET A 656 -17.79 49.90 -22.49
C MET A 656 -18.56 51.17 -22.88
N ASN A 657 -19.87 51.22 -22.65
CA ASN A 657 -20.63 52.48 -22.76
C ASN A 657 -21.14 52.85 -21.37
N GLU A 658 -20.46 53.88 -20.84
CA GLU A 658 -20.69 54.63 -19.61
C GLU A 658 -20.28 53.95 -18.29
#